data_AF-A0A8F1SZL0-F1
#
_entry.id   AF-A0A8F1SZL0-F1
#
_cell.length_a   1.000
_cell.length_b   1.000
_cell.length_c   1.000
_cell.angle_alpha   90.00
_cell.angle_beta   90.00
_cell.angle_gamma   90.00
#
_symmetry.space_group_name_H-M   'P 1'
#
loop_
_entity.id
_entity.type
_entity.pdbx_description
1 polymer ?
#
loop_
_entity_poly.entity_id
_entity_poly.type
_entity_poly.pdbx_seq_one_letter_code
_entity_poly.pdbx_strand_id
1 'polypeptide(L)'
;MAPRKESSCCNDIAAGPEASRTIHPQAVAGDLTLSPEWIANGHEIAEEKEDHTVGPNSKAYGSLNSGASSSASSAIKGTTELLFQSPHSHPLDPLSAAEIQVATETVRAAGASAEIRDGMRFIEVVLYEPEKDVVALADAYFFPPYQPTFFMPRAKGGTSVLPLQLPSRKARLTVYNVCNNETTIWTVELTEVHAVTRGGHHRGKAISCEVKHDVQPSMDAEEYALCEATIKAYGPFKEAMKKRGVENMDLVIIDPWCAGYYEEKDAPNRRLARPIMFCRTESDCLLENGYARPVEGIYVLVDLQHMKILEFEDRRYVPLPPPDPLRNYTPSHIRGGLRSDIKPLQIIQPDGPSFCVNGYYVEWQKWNFRIGFTPREGLVIHNVAYNDGSRGRRSVAYRISFVEMVVPYGDPMDPHYRKNAFDAGEDGLGKNAHSLKRGCDCLGYVKYFDAYLTNYRGGVEKIENAICMHEEDHGILWKHQDWRSGFSEVRRSRRLTVSFICTVANYEYGFYWHFYQDGKIEAEVKLTGILSLGALKAGETRKHGSIIAPGLYAPVHQHFFIARMNMTVDCKPGEAANQVVEVDVVAEEPGPHNPNHNAFFAKESVLHSELQAQRDCNSLSARHWVVRNTKTVNRVGHLTGFKLVPGSNCLPLVGPDAMILRRAEFLKHNLWVTQYHPEEQFPGGEFPNQSPRVGEGLPTWVKQDRNLDEADIVLWYVFGVTHVPRLEDWPVMPVEHVGFSLVPDGFFNCSPAIDVPPSEHQVNVNETDDRFSSKTTLPTLSIRPVAASSKL
;
A
#
# COMPACT_ATOMS: atom_id res chain seq x y z
N MET A 1 -27.94 -52.21 -10.35
CA MET A 1 -27.88 -53.07 -11.56
C MET A 1 -26.42 -53.48 -11.78
N ALA A 2 -26.17 -54.52 -12.58
CA ALA A 2 -24.84 -55.12 -12.76
C ALA A 2 -23.97 -54.42 -13.84
N PRO A 3 -22.64 -54.65 -13.89
CA PRO A 3 -21.68 -53.82 -14.65
C PRO A 3 -21.13 -54.47 -15.95
N ARG A 4 -20.18 -53.76 -16.60
CA ARG A 4 -19.30 -54.15 -17.72
C ARG A 4 -17.90 -53.54 -17.43
N LYS A 5 -16.69 -54.13 -17.56
CA LYS A 5 -16.10 -55.25 -18.37
C LYS A 5 -16.13 -55.02 -19.89
N GLU A 6 -15.11 -55.20 -20.74
CA GLU A 6 -13.65 -55.53 -20.72
C GLU A 6 -13.11 -55.20 -22.17
N SER A 7 -11.84 -55.24 -22.63
CA SER A 7 -10.51 -55.77 -22.22
C SER A 7 -9.40 -54.87 -22.88
N SER A 8 -8.15 -54.67 -22.41
CA SER A 8 -6.89 -55.49 -22.37
C SER A 8 -6.12 -55.74 -23.69
N CYS A 9 -4.77 -55.77 -23.60
CA CYS A 9 -3.72 -56.10 -24.62
C CYS A 9 -3.41 -55.00 -25.67
N CYS A 10 -2.18 -54.61 -26.04
CA CYS A 10 -0.80 -55.21 -26.14
C CYS A 10 -0.42 -55.73 -27.54
N ASN A 11 0.58 -55.10 -28.19
CA ASN A 11 1.87 -55.73 -28.56
C ASN A 11 2.84 -54.80 -29.32
N ASP A 12 4.12 -55.19 -29.30
CA ASP A 12 5.32 -54.48 -29.78
C ASP A 12 5.57 -54.54 -31.31
N ILE A 13 6.58 -53.75 -31.75
CA ILE A 13 7.66 -54.06 -32.73
C ILE A 13 8.14 -52.73 -33.37
N ALA A 14 9.42 -52.40 -33.63
CA ALA A 14 10.76 -52.67 -33.08
C ALA A 14 11.81 -52.44 -34.23
N ALA A 15 13.09 -52.29 -33.87
CA ALA A 15 14.29 -52.17 -34.74
C ALA A 15 14.57 -50.81 -35.45
N GLY A 16 15.87 -50.47 -35.54
CA GLY A 16 16.45 -49.33 -36.26
C GLY A 16 17.21 -49.78 -37.53
N PRO A 17 18.51 -49.46 -37.75
CA PRO A 17 19.49 -48.79 -36.86
C PRO A 17 20.42 -47.74 -37.55
N GLU A 18 21.44 -47.28 -36.80
CA GLU A 18 22.79 -46.83 -37.21
C GLU A 18 23.04 -45.84 -38.38
N ALA A 19 23.75 -44.74 -38.07
CA ALA A 19 25.10 -44.48 -38.61
C ALA A 19 25.84 -43.42 -37.78
N SER A 20 27.16 -43.54 -37.64
CA SER A 20 28.03 -42.54 -36.98
C SER A 20 28.94 -41.82 -37.98
N ARG A 21 29.42 -40.61 -37.65
CA ARG A 21 30.61 -39.99 -38.27
C ARG A 21 31.17 -38.84 -37.43
N THR A 22 32.37 -39.05 -36.89
CA THR A 22 33.27 -38.00 -36.38
C THR A 22 34.04 -37.35 -37.55
N ILE A 23 34.45 -36.08 -37.41
CA ILE A 23 35.70 -35.51 -37.96
C ILE A 23 35.93 -34.08 -37.41
N HIS A 24 37.16 -33.82 -36.99
CA HIS A 24 37.79 -32.51 -36.75
C HIS A 24 38.90 -32.32 -37.82
N PRO A 25 39.60 -31.16 -37.96
CA PRO A 25 39.37 -29.81 -37.41
C PRO A 25 39.35 -28.74 -38.53
N GLN A 26 39.27 -27.46 -38.17
CA GLN A 26 40.27 -26.48 -38.65
C GLN A 26 40.34 -25.24 -37.74
N ALA A 27 41.54 -24.69 -37.60
CA ALA A 27 41.79 -23.41 -36.94
C ALA A 27 42.27 -22.40 -37.98
N VAL A 28 41.90 -21.13 -37.81
CA VAL A 28 42.52 -20.00 -38.51
C VAL A 28 42.97 -19.02 -37.43
N ALA A 29 44.29 -18.85 -37.31
CA ALA A 29 44.86 -17.79 -36.50
C ALA A 29 44.90 -16.50 -37.32
N GLY A 30 44.35 -15.43 -36.76
CA GLY A 30 44.57 -14.05 -37.21
C GLY A 30 45.15 -13.27 -36.05
N ASP A 31 46.43 -12.93 -36.14
CA ASP A 31 47.18 -12.20 -35.12
C ASP A 31 47.37 -10.73 -35.56
N LEU A 32 47.87 -9.89 -34.63
CA LEU A 32 48.09 -8.44 -34.75
C LEU A 32 46.79 -7.60 -34.67
N THR A 33 46.71 -6.52 -33.87
CA THR A 33 47.72 -5.90 -33.00
C THR A 33 47.07 -5.19 -31.80
N LEU A 34 47.74 -5.20 -30.65
CA LEU A 34 47.39 -4.39 -29.48
C LEU A 34 48.26 -3.13 -29.40
N SER A 35 47.65 -2.00 -29.02
CA SER A 35 48.31 -0.90 -28.30
C SER A 35 47.29 -0.22 -27.37
N PRO A 36 47.59 -0.03 -26.07
CA PRO A 36 46.65 0.50 -25.08
C PRO A 36 46.76 2.04 -24.95
N GLU A 37 45.94 2.63 -24.07
CA GLU A 37 46.12 3.84 -23.21
C GLU A 37 44.70 4.39 -22.83
N TRP A 38 44.34 4.81 -21.61
CA TRP A 38 45.01 4.95 -20.29
C TRP A 38 44.29 4.20 -19.14
N ILE A 39 44.99 4.04 -18.02
CA ILE A 39 44.47 3.56 -16.71
C ILE A 39 45.01 4.49 -15.60
N ALA A 40 44.24 4.65 -14.51
CA ALA A 40 44.58 5.33 -13.24
C ALA A 40 44.74 6.87 -13.33
N ASN A 41 44.53 7.65 -12.27
CA ASN A 41 44.46 7.33 -10.84
C ASN A 41 43.17 7.84 -10.18
N GLY A 42 42.85 7.29 -9.00
CA GLY A 42 42.19 8.05 -7.92
C GLY A 42 43.13 8.11 -6.72
N HIS A 43 42.84 8.96 -5.72
CA HIS A 43 43.19 8.69 -4.32
C HIS A 43 42.46 9.65 -3.36
N GLU A 44 42.07 9.11 -2.21
CA GLU A 44 41.96 9.74 -0.90
C GLU A 44 40.93 10.84 -0.55
N ILE A 45 40.75 10.94 0.77
CA ILE A 45 39.79 11.72 1.54
C ILE A 45 40.59 12.78 2.30
N ALA A 46 40.08 14.01 2.37
CA ALA A 46 40.50 14.99 3.37
C ALA A 46 39.32 15.90 3.76
N GLU A 47 39.18 16.14 5.05
CA GLU A 47 38.36 17.23 5.59
C GLU A 47 39.12 18.55 5.45
N GLU A 48 38.43 19.70 5.39
CA GLU A 48 38.54 20.73 6.44
C GLU A 48 37.68 22.00 6.19
N LYS A 49 37.04 22.44 7.29
CA LYS A 49 36.83 23.82 7.76
C LYS A 49 35.98 24.84 6.97
N GLU A 50 35.10 25.46 7.75
CA GLU A 50 34.61 26.84 7.58
C GLU A 50 35.75 27.86 7.77
N ASP A 51 35.67 29.01 7.09
CA ASP A 51 35.97 30.29 7.74
C ASP A 51 35.16 31.43 7.09
N HIS A 52 34.90 32.51 7.84
CA HIS A 52 34.10 33.65 7.40
C HIS A 52 34.98 34.79 6.85
N THR A 53 34.48 35.50 5.82
CA THR A 53 34.87 36.90 5.57
C THR A 53 33.73 37.67 4.90
N VAL A 54 33.66 38.99 5.13
CA VAL A 54 32.41 39.77 4.98
C VAL A 54 32.49 40.88 3.93
N GLY A 55 31.81 40.66 2.80
CA GLY A 55 31.22 41.68 1.91
C GLY A 55 32.17 42.74 1.29
N PRO A 56 31.62 43.87 0.80
CA PRO A 56 30.21 44.11 0.45
C PRO A 56 30.02 44.72 -0.96
N ASN A 57 28.87 44.49 -1.59
CA ASN A 57 28.22 45.52 -2.43
C ASN A 57 26.78 45.14 -2.78
N SER A 58 25.84 46.04 -2.48
CA SER A 58 24.44 45.93 -2.89
C SER A 58 23.91 47.28 -3.36
N LYS A 59 23.16 47.27 -4.47
CA LYS A 59 22.26 48.36 -4.87
C LYS A 59 21.00 47.74 -5.48
N ALA A 60 19.87 48.38 -5.19
CA ALA A 60 18.52 47.91 -5.52
C ALA A 60 17.79 48.92 -6.43
N TYR A 61 16.46 48.90 -6.36
CA TYR A 61 15.46 49.63 -7.16
C TYR A 61 15.09 49.00 -8.52
N GLY A 62 13.80 48.91 -8.87
CA GLY A 62 12.64 49.25 -8.03
C GLY A 62 11.30 49.03 -8.73
N SER A 63 10.25 48.75 -7.94
CA SER A 63 8.87 48.68 -8.43
C SER A 63 8.21 50.07 -8.40
N LEU A 64 7.33 50.35 -9.36
CA LEU A 64 6.61 51.61 -9.51
C LEU A 64 5.11 51.35 -9.51
N ASN A 65 4.39 52.05 -8.63
CA ASN A 65 2.94 52.19 -8.69
C ASN A 65 2.54 53.52 -8.04
N SER A 66 1.70 54.31 -8.69
CA SER A 66 1.35 55.66 -8.19
C SER A 66 -0.04 56.11 -8.67
N GLY A 67 -0.95 56.29 -7.72
CA GLY A 67 -2.27 56.92 -7.89
C GLY A 67 -2.82 57.23 -6.50
N ALA A 68 -3.27 58.46 -6.24
CA ALA A 68 -3.40 58.98 -4.88
C ALA A 68 -4.72 59.72 -4.62
N SER A 69 -5.20 59.66 -3.38
CA SER A 69 -6.15 60.65 -2.84
C SER A 69 -6.12 60.71 -1.30
N SER A 70 -5.69 61.87 -0.77
CA SER A 70 -6.14 62.53 0.47
C SER A 70 -6.57 61.72 1.70
N SER A 71 -5.87 61.98 2.82
CA SER A 71 -6.26 61.58 4.18
C SER A 71 -7.50 62.28 4.74
N ALA A 72 -8.32 61.55 5.51
CA ALA A 72 -9.22 62.11 6.52
C ALA A 72 -9.10 61.28 7.80
N SER A 73 -8.83 61.92 8.95
CA SER A 73 -8.55 61.23 10.21
C SER A 73 -9.79 61.09 11.10
N SER A 74 -10.20 59.86 11.39
CA SER A 74 -11.14 59.54 12.48
C SER A 74 -10.54 58.47 13.40
N ALA A 75 -10.27 58.84 14.65
CA ALA A 75 -9.68 57.91 15.62
C ALA A 75 -10.75 56.92 16.11
N ILE A 76 -10.69 55.67 15.62
CA ILE A 76 -11.40 54.53 16.21
C ILE A 76 -10.43 53.77 17.12
N LYS A 77 -10.93 53.35 18.29
CA LYS A 77 -10.11 52.69 19.32
C LYS A 77 -9.50 51.40 18.79
N GLY A 78 -8.27 51.13 19.20
CA GLY A 78 -7.50 49.98 18.72
C GLY A 78 -8.26 48.67 18.87
N THR A 79 -8.47 47.99 17.75
CA THR A 79 -8.81 46.57 17.73
C THR A 79 -7.47 45.85 17.71
N THR A 80 -7.15 45.08 18.76
CA THR A 80 -5.94 44.26 18.74
C THR A 80 -6.14 43.17 17.70
N GLU A 81 -5.43 43.23 16.58
CA GLU A 81 -5.35 42.11 15.65
C GLU A 81 -4.72 40.93 16.40
N LEU A 82 -5.53 39.92 16.68
CA LEU A 82 -5.05 38.65 17.21
C LEU A 82 -4.28 37.96 16.09
N LEU A 83 -2.97 38.18 16.07
CA LEU A 83 -2.03 37.48 15.19
C LEU A 83 -2.09 35.98 15.51
N PHE A 84 -2.89 35.26 14.73
CA PHE A 84 -2.95 33.80 14.77
C PHE A 84 -1.55 33.25 14.47
N GLN A 85 -0.95 32.56 15.43
CA GLN A 85 0.24 31.75 15.17
C GLN A 85 -0.20 30.50 14.42
N SER A 86 -0.01 30.48 13.11
CA SER A 86 -0.20 29.27 12.31
C SER A 86 0.68 28.15 12.87
N PRO A 87 0.12 26.96 13.17
CA PRO A 87 0.91 25.84 13.67
C PRO A 87 1.95 25.41 12.62
N HIS A 88 3.17 25.09 13.06
CA HIS A 88 4.28 24.76 12.15
C HIS A 88 4.06 23.47 11.33
N SER A 89 3.18 22.59 11.79
CA SER A 89 2.77 21.36 11.09
C SER A 89 1.26 21.14 11.20
N HIS A 90 0.73 20.31 10.31
CA HIS A 90 -0.65 19.85 10.37
C HIS A 90 -0.80 18.73 11.43
N PRO A 91 -1.94 18.63 12.15
CA PRO A 91 -2.13 17.57 13.13
C PRO A 91 -2.01 16.14 12.57
N LEU A 92 -2.36 15.94 11.30
CA LEU A 92 -2.22 14.68 10.54
C LEU A 92 -0.89 14.50 9.78
N ASP A 93 0.10 15.38 9.94
CA ASP A 93 1.44 15.07 9.40
C ASP A 93 2.05 13.89 10.20
N PRO A 94 2.81 12.96 9.59
CA PRO A 94 3.53 11.91 10.31
C PRO A 94 4.36 12.43 11.49
N LEU A 95 4.72 11.56 12.44
CA LEU A 95 5.64 11.95 13.51
C LEU A 95 7.02 12.22 12.92
N SER A 96 7.61 13.35 13.30
CA SER A 96 9.00 13.66 12.97
C SER A 96 9.97 12.80 13.78
N ALA A 97 11.23 12.68 13.30
CA ALA A 97 12.30 12.00 14.04
C ALA A 97 12.43 12.49 15.51
N ALA A 98 12.34 13.80 15.73
CA ALA A 98 12.43 14.39 17.07
C ALA A 98 11.22 14.04 17.96
N GLU A 99 10.02 13.92 17.39
CA GLU A 99 8.83 13.45 18.12
C GLU A 99 8.92 11.97 18.49
N ILE A 100 9.42 11.12 17.57
CA ILE A 100 9.62 9.68 17.83
C ILE A 100 10.68 9.48 18.93
N GLN A 101 11.82 10.16 18.83
CA GLN A 101 12.87 10.11 19.85
C GLN A 101 12.33 10.55 21.22
N VAL A 102 11.65 11.69 21.30
CA VAL A 102 11.11 12.19 22.57
C VAL A 102 10.00 11.27 23.12
N ALA A 103 9.21 10.61 22.27
CA ALA A 103 8.22 9.63 22.69
C ALA A 103 8.87 8.37 23.30
N THR A 104 9.87 7.79 22.64
CA THR A 104 10.58 6.59 23.12
C THR A 104 11.39 6.86 24.38
N GLU A 105 12.08 8.01 24.46
CA GLU A 105 12.79 8.48 25.65
C GLU A 105 11.84 8.69 26.84
N THR A 106 10.66 9.28 26.60
CA THR A 106 9.64 9.51 27.66
C THR A 106 9.12 8.20 28.24
N VAL A 107 8.79 7.21 27.39
CA VAL A 107 8.32 5.89 27.86
C VAL A 107 9.45 5.13 28.58
N ARG A 108 10.68 5.19 28.08
CA ARG A 108 11.82 4.56 28.75
C ARG A 108 12.13 5.22 30.10
N ALA A 109 12.02 6.54 30.21
CA ALA A 109 12.18 7.23 31.50
C ALA A 109 11.10 6.81 32.53
N ALA A 110 9.89 6.47 32.07
CA ALA A 110 8.79 6.01 32.91
C ALA A 110 8.90 4.54 33.40
N GLY A 111 9.84 3.73 32.85
CA GLY A 111 10.05 2.34 33.30
C GLY A 111 10.47 2.25 34.77
N ALA A 112 9.94 1.27 35.52
CA ALA A 112 10.05 1.21 36.99
C ALA A 112 11.44 0.85 37.53
N SER A 113 12.22 0.05 36.81
CA SER A 113 13.60 -0.35 37.16
C SER A 113 14.51 -0.29 35.93
N ALA A 114 15.83 -0.31 36.12
CA ALA A 114 16.79 -0.36 35.00
C ALA A 114 16.53 -1.59 34.11
N GLU A 115 16.38 -2.77 34.70
CA GLU A 115 16.08 -4.03 34.01
C GLU A 115 14.82 -3.93 33.14
N ILE A 116 13.76 -3.28 33.63
CA ILE A 116 12.52 -3.06 32.86
C ILE A 116 12.77 -2.09 31.69
N ARG A 117 13.60 -1.06 31.86
CA ARG A 117 13.94 -0.09 30.79
C ARG A 117 14.83 -0.68 29.71
N ASP A 118 15.76 -1.53 30.09
CA ASP A 118 16.66 -2.26 29.18
C ASP A 118 15.94 -3.43 28.50
N GLY A 119 14.86 -3.93 29.12
CA GLY A 119 13.95 -4.93 28.56
C GLY A 119 12.90 -4.38 27.58
N MET A 120 12.62 -3.07 27.57
CA MET A 120 11.65 -2.45 26.65
C MET A 120 12.06 -2.62 25.18
N ARG A 121 11.10 -2.98 24.34
CA ARG A 121 11.21 -3.08 22.88
C ARG A 121 10.06 -2.34 22.22
N PHE A 122 10.40 -1.41 21.33
CA PHE A 122 9.46 -0.48 20.72
C PHE A 122 9.00 -1.07 19.39
N ILE A 123 7.89 -1.80 19.43
CA ILE A 123 7.36 -2.48 18.24
C ILE A 123 6.77 -1.46 17.26
N GLU A 124 6.11 -0.43 17.79
CA GLU A 124 5.57 0.68 16.99
C GLU A 124 5.62 2.00 17.75
N VAL A 125 5.84 3.09 17.03
CA VAL A 125 5.60 4.47 17.47
C VAL A 125 4.88 5.19 16.35
N VAL A 126 3.64 5.61 16.59
CA VAL A 126 2.76 6.19 15.56
C VAL A 126 2.09 7.46 16.08
N LEU A 127 1.66 8.32 15.16
CA LEU A 127 0.75 9.41 15.50
C LEU A 127 -0.52 8.81 16.10
N TYR A 128 -0.90 9.23 17.31
CA TYR A 128 -2.28 9.01 17.77
C TYR A 128 -3.15 10.00 16.98
N GLU A 129 -3.84 9.50 15.95
CA GLU A 129 -4.59 10.36 15.03
C GLU A 129 -5.59 11.25 15.81
N PRO A 130 -5.57 12.57 15.59
CA PRO A 130 -6.48 13.50 16.27
C PRO A 130 -7.92 13.35 15.79
N GLU A 131 -8.84 13.70 16.68
CA GLU A 131 -10.28 13.64 16.43
C GLU A 131 -10.72 14.46 15.20
N LYS A 132 -11.83 14.03 14.57
CA LYS A 132 -12.32 14.62 13.31
C LYS A 132 -12.63 16.12 13.41
N ASP A 133 -13.01 16.61 14.59
CA ASP A 133 -13.27 18.03 14.83
C ASP A 133 -11.97 18.85 14.92
N VAL A 134 -10.94 18.32 15.58
CA VAL A 134 -9.58 18.91 15.63
C VAL A 134 -8.96 18.98 14.23
N VAL A 135 -9.12 17.93 13.43
CA VAL A 135 -8.67 17.90 12.04
C VAL A 135 -9.42 18.92 11.19
N ALA A 136 -10.75 19.03 11.35
CA ALA A 136 -11.53 20.01 10.63
C ALA A 136 -11.25 21.47 11.03
N LEU A 137 -10.92 21.71 12.30
CA LEU A 137 -10.42 23.00 12.77
C LEU A 137 -9.05 23.32 12.13
N ALA A 138 -8.17 22.33 11.96
CA ALA A 138 -6.92 22.50 11.23
C ALA A 138 -7.14 22.78 9.73
N ASP A 139 -7.94 21.97 9.03
CA ASP A 139 -8.33 22.18 7.63
C ASP A 139 -8.87 23.62 7.41
N ALA A 140 -9.65 24.16 8.34
CA ALA A 140 -10.14 25.54 8.29
C ALA A 140 -9.03 26.61 8.34
N TYR A 141 -7.94 26.37 9.07
CA TYR A 141 -6.77 27.27 9.08
C TYR A 141 -5.95 27.17 7.78
N PHE A 142 -5.86 25.99 7.18
CA PHE A 142 -5.05 25.77 5.97
C PHE A 142 -5.81 26.07 4.65
N PHE A 143 -7.15 26.09 4.65
CA PHE A 143 -7.96 26.23 3.41
C PHE A 143 -8.95 27.41 3.40
N PRO A 144 -8.52 28.67 3.62
CA PRO A 144 -9.40 29.83 3.44
C PRO A 144 -9.98 29.85 2.00
N PRO A 145 -11.29 30.06 1.81
CA PRO A 145 -12.24 30.66 2.74
C PRO A 145 -13.11 29.67 3.55
N TYR A 146 -12.59 28.52 4.00
CA TYR A 146 -13.25 27.70 5.04
C TYR A 146 -13.27 28.43 6.39
N GLN A 147 -14.19 29.38 6.55
CA GLN A 147 -14.67 29.76 7.88
C GLN A 147 -15.71 28.72 8.33
N PRO A 148 -15.46 27.95 9.40
CA PRO A 148 -16.39 26.92 9.85
C PRO A 148 -17.56 27.59 10.58
N THR A 149 -18.65 27.89 9.86
CA THR A 149 -19.86 28.54 10.39
C THR A 149 -20.61 27.73 11.47
N PHE A 150 -20.10 26.55 11.84
CA PHE A 150 -20.72 25.60 12.76
C PHE A 150 -19.87 25.23 13.99
N PHE A 151 -18.57 25.57 14.07
CA PHE A 151 -17.76 25.37 15.29
C PHE A 151 -18.02 26.46 16.34
N MET A 152 -19.30 26.63 16.72
CA MET A 152 -19.74 27.64 17.68
C MET A 152 -20.83 27.09 18.61
N PRO A 153 -20.45 26.55 19.79
CA PRO A 153 -21.37 26.49 20.91
C PRO A 153 -21.86 27.91 21.22
N ARG A 154 -23.17 28.16 21.05
CA ARG A 154 -23.77 29.47 21.40
C ARG A 154 -23.83 29.63 22.91
N ALA A 155 -22.72 30.08 23.50
CA ALA A 155 -22.72 30.68 24.82
C ALA A 155 -23.76 31.81 24.88
N LYS A 156 -24.44 31.98 26.03
CA LYS A 156 -25.51 32.98 26.18
C LYS A 156 -24.95 34.40 26.28
N GLY A 157 -24.63 34.96 25.12
CA GLY A 157 -24.07 36.31 24.96
C GLY A 157 -22.55 36.31 25.05
N GLY A 158 -21.88 36.72 23.97
CA GLY A 158 -20.42 36.77 23.87
C GLY A 158 -19.91 36.39 22.49
N THR A 159 -18.81 37.01 22.08
CA THR A 159 -18.16 36.84 20.78
C THR A 159 -17.72 35.39 20.53
N SER A 160 -17.83 34.92 19.29
CA SER A 160 -17.23 33.66 18.85
C SER A 160 -15.71 33.73 18.84
N VAL A 161 -15.04 32.78 19.48
CA VAL A 161 -13.58 32.68 19.55
C VAL A 161 -13.15 31.32 19.01
N LEU A 162 -12.41 31.31 17.90
CA LEU A 162 -11.65 30.14 17.47
C LEU A 162 -10.53 29.87 18.50
N PRO A 163 -10.24 28.61 18.87
CA PRO A 163 -9.11 28.31 19.74
C PRO A 163 -7.81 28.85 19.13
N LEU A 164 -7.08 29.70 19.87
CA LEU A 164 -5.84 30.32 19.38
C LEU A 164 -4.72 29.31 19.08
N GLN A 165 -4.86 28.07 19.52
CA GLN A 165 -3.89 27.00 19.39
C GLN A 165 -4.63 25.67 19.21
N LEU A 166 -4.12 24.79 18.34
CA LEU A 166 -4.61 23.42 18.21
C LEU A 166 -4.13 22.57 19.41
N PRO A 167 -4.81 21.47 19.76
CA PRO A 167 -4.36 20.55 20.80
C PRO A 167 -2.96 19.98 20.54
N SER A 168 -2.24 19.64 21.62
CA SER A 168 -0.96 18.94 21.58
C SER A 168 -1.03 17.70 20.69
N ARG A 169 -0.03 17.51 19.82
CA ARG A 169 0.15 16.23 19.11
C ARG A 169 0.43 15.10 20.12
N LYS A 170 0.12 13.87 19.74
CA LYS A 170 0.25 12.70 20.60
C LYS A 170 0.90 11.56 19.83
N ALA A 171 1.79 10.82 20.48
CA ALA A 171 2.30 9.54 20.00
C ALA A 171 1.61 8.39 20.74
N ARG A 172 1.26 7.33 20.00
CA ARG A 172 0.87 6.02 20.51
C ARG A 172 2.06 5.08 20.34
N LEU A 173 2.44 4.36 21.39
CA LEU A 173 3.59 3.45 21.36
C LEU A 173 3.15 2.05 21.78
N THR A 174 3.46 1.06 20.94
CA THR A 174 3.28 -0.37 21.24
C THR A 174 4.62 -0.90 21.75
N VAL A 175 4.71 -1.20 23.05
CA VAL A 175 5.97 -1.58 23.71
C VAL A 175 5.85 -2.97 24.31
N TYR A 176 6.65 -3.89 23.78
CA TYR A 176 6.90 -5.22 24.34
C TYR A 176 8.00 -5.15 25.41
N ASN A 177 8.03 -6.08 26.36
CA ASN A 177 9.13 -6.17 27.31
C ASN A 177 9.64 -7.61 27.46
N VAL A 178 10.90 -7.83 27.07
CA VAL A 178 11.52 -9.17 27.04
C VAL A 178 11.74 -9.76 28.44
N CYS A 179 11.72 -8.95 29.50
CA CYS A 179 11.97 -9.41 30.86
C CYS A 179 10.76 -10.10 31.50
N ASN A 180 9.53 -9.74 31.10
CA ASN A 180 8.29 -10.26 31.69
C ASN A 180 7.23 -10.72 30.65
N ASN A 181 7.55 -10.69 29.36
CA ASN A 181 6.65 -10.99 28.23
C ASN A 181 5.41 -10.07 28.16
N GLU A 182 5.46 -8.89 28.78
CA GLU A 182 4.34 -7.97 28.84
C GLU A 182 4.27 -7.08 27.60
N THR A 183 3.06 -6.80 27.12
CA THR A 183 2.80 -5.83 26.06
C THR A 183 2.03 -4.65 26.63
N THR A 184 2.50 -3.43 26.36
CA THR A 184 1.92 -2.19 26.88
C THR A 184 1.66 -1.20 25.75
N ILE A 185 0.51 -0.50 25.81
CA ILE A 185 0.22 0.63 24.95
C ILE A 185 0.38 1.92 25.75
N TRP A 186 1.21 2.82 25.26
CA TRP A 186 1.45 4.13 25.86
C TRP A 186 0.89 5.25 24.98
N THR A 187 0.33 6.28 25.61
CA THR A 187 0.04 7.56 24.93
C THR A 187 0.93 8.64 25.52
N VAL A 188 1.74 9.28 24.67
CA VAL A 188 2.62 10.40 25.05
C VAL A 188 2.10 11.68 24.40
N GLU A 189 1.81 12.69 25.22
CA GLU A 189 1.57 14.06 24.78
C GLU A 189 2.90 14.70 24.37
N LEU A 190 2.94 15.30 23.19
CA LEU A 190 4.11 15.94 22.60
C LEU A 190 3.91 17.46 22.60
N THR A 191 4.83 18.17 23.24
CA THR A 191 4.81 19.64 23.33
C THR A 191 6.09 20.21 22.72
N GLU A 192 5.95 21.13 21.76
CA GLU A 192 7.08 21.89 21.22
C GLU A 192 7.45 23.01 22.22
N VAL A 193 8.74 23.14 22.56
CA VAL A 193 9.23 24.22 23.43
C VAL A 193 10.12 25.16 22.62
N HIS A 194 9.53 26.27 22.15
CA HIS A 194 10.22 27.37 21.50
C HIS A 194 11.22 28.08 22.42
N ALA A 195 12.43 27.53 22.54
CA ALA A 195 13.54 28.22 23.16
C ALA A 195 13.96 29.41 22.28
N VAL A 196 13.69 30.64 22.72
CA VAL A 196 13.76 31.89 21.92
C VAL A 196 15.15 32.22 21.34
N THR A 197 16.18 31.40 21.58
CA THR A 197 17.56 31.60 21.08
C THR A 197 18.24 30.36 20.48
N ARG A 198 17.60 29.17 20.48
CA ARG A 198 18.10 27.93 19.84
C ARG A 198 16.89 27.09 19.40
N GLY A 199 16.97 26.39 18.27
CA GLY A 199 15.83 25.64 17.70
C GLY A 199 15.05 24.81 18.72
N GLY A 200 13.72 24.85 18.63
CA GLY A 200 12.82 24.35 19.67
C GLY A 200 13.07 22.89 20.05
N HIS A 201 13.00 22.58 21.34
CA HIS A 201 13.13 21.21 21.84
C HIS A 201 11.75 20.63 22.13
N HIS A 202 11.43 19.47 21.58
CA HIS A 202 10.21 18.75 21.95
C HIS A 202 10.32 18.22 23.40
N ARG A 203 9.19 18.16 24.11
CA ARG A 203 9.05 17.50 25.41
C ARG A 203 7.85 16.57 25.38
N GLY A 204 8.08 15.33 25.83
CA GLY A 204 7.07 14.31 25.97
C GLY A 204 6.54 14.23 27.40
N LYS A 205 5.29 13.81 27.53
CA LYS A 205 4.64 13.50 28.81
C LYS A 205 3.75 12.28 28.62
N ALA A 206 4.04 11.20 29.34
CA ALA A 206 3.16 10.04 29.36
C ALA A 206 1.79 10.43 29.96
N ILE A 207 0.72 10.15 29.23
CA ILE A 207 -0.68 10.42 29.61
C ILE A 207 -1.36 9.14 30.09
N SER A 208 -1.08 8.02 29.42
CA SER A 208 -1.57 6.70 29.79
C SER A 208 -0.53 5.63 29.49
N CYS A 209 -0.61 4.55 30.26
CA CYS A 209 0.00 3.26 30.00
C CYS A 209 -1.07 2.21 30.29
N GLU A 210 -1.32 1.30 29.35
CA GLU A 210 -2.27 0.22 29.48
C GLU A 210 -1.58 -1.11 29.21
N VAL A 211 -1.63 -2.04 30.17
CA VAL A 211 -1.14 -3.41 29.99
C VAL A 211 -2.16 -4.20 29.17
N LYS A 212 -1.71 -4.82 28.08
CA LYS A 212 -2.53 -5.70 27.25
C LYS A 212 -2.21 -7.16 27.62
N HIS A 213 -3.15 -7.80 28.30
CA HIS A 213 -3.06 -9.21 28.65
C HIS A 213 -3.41 -10.11 27.46
N ASP A 214 -2.81 -11.29 27.40
CA ASP A 214 -3.09 -12.34 26.41
C ASP A 214 -3.04 -11.86 24.95
N VAL A 215 -1.91 -11.24 24.58
CA VAL A 215 -1.56 -10.80 23.21
C VAL A 215 -0.08 -11.02 22.92
N GLN A 216 0.27 -11.10 21.64
CA GLN A 216 1.65 -10.87 21.16
C GLN A 216 1.62 -9.79 20.07
N PRO A 217 2.56 -8.83 20.08
CA PRO A 217 2.68 -7.82 19.03
C PRO A 217 3.44 -8.36 17.81
N SER A 218 3.51 -7.56 16.73
CA SER A 218 4.25 -7.91 15.52
C SER A 218 5.69 -8.34 15.84
N MET A 219 6.27 -9.19 15.00
CA MET A 219 7.70 -9.51 15.05
C MET A 219 8.55 -8.34 14.53
N ASP A 220 9.86 -8.48 14.68
CA ASP A 220 10.87 -7.49 14.31
C ASP A 220 12.11 -8.15 13.66
N ALA A 221 12.80 -7.43 12.77
CA ALA A 221 14.00 -7.91 12.09
C ALA A 221 15.15 -8.29 13.04
N GLU A 222 15.27 -7.67 14.23
CA GLU A 222 16.24 -8.11 15.24
C GLU A 222 15.88 -9.51 15.78
N GLU A 223 14.60 -9.81 15.98
CA GLU A 223 14.13 -11.12 16.41
C GLU A 223 14.33 -12.18 15.31
N TYR A 224 14.14 -11.81 14.04
CA TYR A 224 14.40 -12.67 12.89
C TYR A 224 15.85 -13.16 12.88
N ALA A 225 16.81 -12.22 12.89
CA ALA A 225 18.24 -12.53 12.81
C ALA A 225 18.73 -13.36 14.02
N LEU A 226 18.21 -13.07 15.22
CA LEU A 226 18.53 -13.84 16.43
C LEU A 226 17.93 -15.26 16.40
N CYS A 227 16.72 -15.43 15.85
CA CYS A 227 16.09 -16.74 15.68
C CYS A 227 16.86 -17.61 14.69
N GLU A 228 17.22 -17.06 13.52
CA GLU A 228 18.06 -17.72 12.53
C GLU A 228 19.41 -18.17 13.12
N ALA A 229 20.13 -17.26 13.79
CA ALA A 229 21.41 -17.55 14.41
C ALA A 229 21.31 -18.64 15.49
N THR A 230 20.22 -18.63 16.28
CA THR A 230 19.94 -19.65 17.31
C THR A 230 19.79 -21.05 16.71
N ILE A 231 19.06 -21.18 15.58
CA ILE A 231 18.89 -22.48 14.93
C ILE A 231 20.16 -22.92 14.19
N LYS A 232 20.84 -22.02 13.47
CA LYS A 232 22.13 -22.31 12.80
C LYS A 232 23.25 -22.65 13.79
N ALA A 233 23.13 -22.28 15.06
CA ALA A 233 24.03 -22.73 16.13
C ALA A 233 23.72 -24.15 16.64
N TYR A 234 22.48 -24.62 16.57
CA TYR A 234 21.97 -25.79 17.29
C TYR A 234 22.51 -27.14 16.76
N GLY A 235 23.07 -27.95 17.66
CA GLY A 235 23.72 -29.24 17.32
C GLY A 235 22.79 -30.24 16.58
N PRO A 236 21.61 -30.58 17.13
CA PRO A 236 20.66 -31.47 16.47
C PRO A 236 20.20 -30.99 15.07
N PHE A 237 20.11 -29.68 14.86
CA PHE A 237 19.81 -29.10 13.54
C PHE A 237 20.96 -29.33 12.56
N LYS A 238 22.21 -29.03 12.96
CA LYS A 238 23.41 -29.30 12.16
C LYS A 238 23.49 -30.77 11.71
N GLU A 239 23.17 -31.72 12.60
CA GLU A 239 23.13 -33.14 12.24
C GLU A 239 21.97 -33.47 11.27
N ALA A 240 20.79 -32.87 11.43
CA ALA A 240 19.67 -33.05 10.49
C ALA A 240 19.95 -32.44 9.09
N MET A 241 20.75 -31.38 9.03
CA MET A 241 21.24 -30.76 7.78
C MET A 241 22.39 -31.56 7.15
N LYS A 242 23.31 -32.08 7.96
CA LYS A 242 24.39 -32.99 7.52
C LYS A 242 23.83 -34.26 6.87
N LYS A 243 22.76 -34.87 7.41
CA LYS A 243 22.02 -35.97 6.76
C LYS A 243 21.47 -35.59 5.37
N ARG A 244 21.14 -34.32 5.16
CA ARG A 244 20.63 -33.76 3.89
C ARG A 244 21.75 -33.25 2.97
N GLY A 245 23.02 -33.44 3.35
CA GLY A 245 24.20 -33.07 2.56
C GLY A 245 24.69 -31.63 2.76
N VAL A 246 24.24 -30.93 3.80
CA VAL A 246 24.62 -29.54 4.09
C VAL A 246 25.43 -29.47 5.38
N GLU A 247 26.74 -29.28 5.25
CA GLU A 247 27.66 -29.06 6.38
C GLU A 247 27.96 -27.57 6.62
N ASN A 248 27.98 -26.75 5.57
CA ASN A 248 28.13 -25.30 5.70
C ASN A 248 26.79 -24.66 6.07
N MET A 249 26.69 -24.09 7.28
CA MET A 249 25.49 -23.39 7.74
C MET A 249 25.28 -22.04 7.06
N ASP A 250 26.30 -21.42 6.46
CA ASP A 250 26.17 -20.13 5.75
C ASP A 250 25.33 -20.23 4.46
N LEU A 251 25.09 -21.46 3.99
CA LEU A 251 24.17 -21.76 2.90
C LEU A 251 22.70 -21.86 3.37
N VAL A 252 22.46 -22.11 4.66
CA VAL A 252 21.12 -22.27 5.22
C VAL A 252 20.49 -20.89 5.41
N ILE A 253 19.23 -20.75 5.01
CA ILE A 253 18.38 -19.58 5.27
C ILE A 253 17.22 -20.05 6.16
N ILE A 254 16.81 -19.22 7.11
CA ILE A 254 15.75 -19.54 8.07
C ILE A 254 14.82 -18.32 8.21
N ASP A 255 13.60 -18.46 7.73
CA ASP A 255 12.55 -17.45 7.79
C ASP A 255 11.70 -17.70 9.05
N PRO A 256 11.74 -16.83 10.09
CA PRO A 256 11.08 -17.09 11.37
C PRO A 256 9.58 -16.78 11.37
N TRP A 257 8.80 -17.55 10.60
CA TRP A 257 7.35 -17.38 10.47
C TRP A 257 6.62 -17.41 11.83
N CYS A 258 5.61 -16.54 11.96
CA CYS A 258 4.71 -16.47 13.11
C CYS A 258 4.09 -17.84 13.44
N ALA A 259 3.91 -18.13 14.73
CA ALA A 259 3.37 -19.42 15.16
C ALA A 259 1.89 -19.64 14.78
N GLY A 260 1.11 -18.56 14.59
CA GLY A 260 -0.35 -18.61 14.55
C GLY A 260 -0.94 -19.06 15.91
N TYR A 261 -2.18 -19.57 15.90
CA TYR A 261 -2.80 -20.15 17.10
C TYR A 261 -3.64 -21.38 16.71
N TYR A 262 -3.13 -22.57 17.01
CA TYR A 262 -3.74 -23.86 16.65
C TYR A 262 -4.20 -24.67 17.88
N GLU A 263 -3.50 -24.53 19.01
CA GLU A 263 -3.78 -25.22 20.27
C GLU A 263 -3.29 -24.38 21.46
N GLU A 264 -3.66 -24.75 22.69
CA GLU A 264 -3.38 -23.95 23.89
C GLU A 264 -1.88 -23.74 24.17
N LYS A 265 -0.99 -24.58 23.63
CA LYS A 265 0.46 -24.38 23.73
C LYS A 265 0.98 -23.20 22.89
N ASP A 266 0.15 -22.69 21.99
CA ASP A 266 0.43 -21.51 21.16
C ASP A 266 0.03 -20.20 21.85
N ALA A 267 -0.49 -20.28 23.09
CA ALA A 267 -0.98 -19.13 23.82
C ALA A 267 0.09 -18.01 23.96
N PRO A 268 -0.33 -16.73 23.95
CA PRO A 268 0.57 -15.57 24.03
C PRO A 268 1.36 -15.46 25.35
N ASN A 269 1.19 -16.40 26.29
CA ASN A 269 2.03 -16.56 27.49
C ASN A 269 3.51 -16.86 27.16
N ARG A 270 3.83 -17.19 25.90
CA ARG A 270 5.16 -17.14 25.30
C ARG A 270 5.11 -16.45 23.95
N ARG A 271 6.23 -15.89 23.52
CA ARG A 271 6.43 -15.34 22.18
C ARG A 271 7.09 -16.39 21.29
N LEU A 272 6.38 -16.86 20.27
CA LEU A 272 6.70 -18.09 19.54
C LEU A 272 6.87 -17.86 18.03
N ALA A 273 7.98 -18.37 17.48
CA ALA A 273 8.18 -18.54 16.05
C ALA A 273 8.19 -20.03 15.67
N ARG A 274 7.74 -20.34 14.46
CA ARG A 274 7.78 -21.68 13.84
C ARG A 274 8.49 -21.60 12.49
N PRO A 275 9.83 -21.49 12.45
CA PRO A 275 10.52 -21.09 11.24
C PRO A 275 10.36 -22.06 10.06
N ILE A 276 10.66 -21.57 8.87
CA ILE A 276 10.73 -22.32 7.62
C ILE A 276 12.15 -22.18 7.09
N MET A 277 12.69 -23.27 6.52
CA MET A 277 14.12 -23.41 6.27
C MET A 277 14.38 -23.68 4.79
N PHE A 278 15.40 -23.02 4.24
CA PHE A 278 15.81 -23.14 2.84
C PHE A 278 17.34 -23.27 2.73
N CYS A 279 17.85 -23.60 1.55
CA CYS A 279 19.28 -23.77 1.31
C CYS A 279 19.72 -23.17 -0.03
N ARG A 280 20.72 -22.28 0.03
CA ARG A 280 21.58 -21.94 -1.11
C ARG A 280 22.39 -23.16 -1.59
N THR A 281 23.02 -23.00 -2.73
CA THR A 281 23.98 -23.95 -3.31
C THR A 281 25.40 -23.42 -3.18
N GLU A 282 25.57 -22.10 -3.32
CA GLU A 282 26.85 -21.40 -3.46
C GLU A 282 26.88 -20.20 -2.49
N SER A 283 27.92 -20.09 -1.67
CA SER A 283 27.99 -19.08 -0.59
C SER A 283 28.35 -17.68 -1.09
N ASP A 284 29.15 -17.63 -2.16
CA ASP A 284 29.67 -16.45 -2.85
C ASP A 284 28.67 -15.80 -3.81
N CYS A 285 27.66 -16.56 -4.28
CA CYS A 285 26.52 -15.98 -4.98
C CYS A 285 25.55 -15.32 -3.99
N LEU A 286 25.82 -14.05 -3.65
CA LEU A 286 25.00 -13.25 -2.71
C LEU A 286 23.55 -13.03 -3.18
N LEU A 287 23.30 -13.12 -4.49
CA LEU A 287 21.96 -13.04 -5.11
C LEU A 287 21.57 -14.38 -5.76
N GLU A 288 21.95 -15.51 -5.14
CA GLU A 288 21.32 -16.80 -5.43
C GLU A 288 19.89 -16.80 -4.89
N ASN A 289 18.97 -17.42 -5.63
CA ASN A 289 17.62 -17.66 -5.14
C ASN A 289 17.63 -18.70 -4.00
N GLY A 290 17.68 -18.21 -2.75
CA GLY A 290 17.70 -19.02 -1.54
C GLY A 290 16.49 -19.95 -1.38
N TYR A 291 15.31 -19.50 -1.82
CA TYR A 291 14.05 -20.23 -1.75
C TYR A 291 14.00 -21.46 -2.68
N ALA A 292 14.96 -21.61 -3.60
CA ALA A 292 15.02 -22.69 -4.58
C ALA A 292 15.09 -24.12 -3.99
N ARG A 293 15.52 -24.26 -2.73
CA ARG A 293 15.77 -25.58 -2.11
C ARG A 293 15.22 -25.65 -0.66
N PRO A 294 13.89 -25.70 -0.48
CA PRO A 294 13.25 -25.86 0.83
C PRO A 294 13.70 -27.12 1.57
N VAL A 295 13.88 -26.99 2.88
CA VAL A 295 14.33 -28.04 3.81
C VAL A 295 13.11 -28.70 4.45
N GLU A 296 12.64 -29.79 3.84
CA GLU A 296 11.41 -30.44 4.28
C GLU A 296 11.57 -31.45 5.44
N GLY A 297 10.48 -31.57 6.20
CA GLY A 297 10.32 -32.55 7.26
C GLY A 297 11.19 -32.35 8.51
N ILE A 298 11.72 -31.13 8.72
CA ILE A 298 12.24 -30.67 10.03
C ILE A 298 11.20 -29.72 10.64
N TYR A 299 10.84 -29.94 11.89
CA TYR A 299 10.01 -29.04 12.68
C TYR A 299 10.83 -28.42 13.82
N VAL A 300 10.66 -27.11 14.03
CA VAL A 300 11.32 -26.34 15.08
C VAL A 300 10.30 -25.36 15.68
N LEU A 301 10.24 -25.27 17.01
CA LEU A 301 9.53 -24.23 17.75
C LEU A 301 10.55 -23.41 18.55
N VAL A 302 10.51 -22.08 18.40
CA VAL A 302 11.44 -21.16 19.07
C VAL A 302 10.67 -20.20 19.99
N ASP A 303 11.13 -20.10 21.23
CA ASP A 303 10.83 -19.02 22.16
C ASP A 303 11.70 -17.80 21.80
N LEU A 304 11.09 -16.77 21.24
CA LEU A 304 11.77 -15.52 20.86
C LEU A 304 12.13 -14.65 22.07
N GLN A 305 11.34 -14.70 23.16
CA GLN A 305 11.64 -13.93 24.38
C GLN A 305 13.01 -14.33 24.96
N HIS A 306 13.30 -15.62 24.97
CA HIS A 306 14.52 -16.17 25.54
C HIS A 306 15.56 -16.59 24.50
N MET A 307 15.24 -16.49 23.19
CA MET A 307 16.00 -17.03 22.05
C MET A 307 16.43 -18.48 22.28
N LYS A 308 15.43 -19.37 22.47
CA LYS A 308 15.63 -20.80 22.77
C LYS A 308 14.72 -21.69 21.92
N ILE A 309 15.29 -22.76 21.40
CA ILE A 309 14.52 -23.84 20.77
C ILE A 309 13.80 -24.63 21.88
N LEU A 310 12.47 -24.70 21.78
CA LEU A 310 11.60 -25.44 22.68
C LEU A 310 11.37 -26.88 22.21
N GLU A 311 11.12 -27.04 20.91
CA GLU A 311 10.82 -28.32 20.27
C GLU A 311 11.69 -28.44 19.00
N PHE A 312 12.27 -29.62 18.77
CA PHE A 312 13.06 -29.92 17.57
C PHE A 312 12.83 -31.36 17.13
N GLU A 313 12.36 -31.56 15.90
CA GLU A 313 12.01 -32.88 15.37
C GLU A 313 12.41 -33.02 13.88
N ASP A 314 13.36 -33.91 13.58
CA ASP A 314 13.67 -34.37 12.21
C ASP A 314 12.63 -35.42 11.76
N ARG A 315 11.37 -35.00 11.68
CA ARG A 315 10.16 -35.83 11.52
C ARG A 315 10.20 -36.77 10.32
N ARG A 316 10.67 -36.26 9.17
CA ARG A 316 10.62 -36.97 7.88
C ARG A 316 11.85 -36.59 7.08
N TYR A 317 12.76 -37.54 6.84
CA TYR A 317 13.81 -37.32 5.86
C TYR A 317 13.17 -37.11 4.47
N VAL A 318 13.29 -35.89 3.95
CA VAL A 318 13.01 -35.51 2.56
C VAL A 318 14.33 -34.98 2.00
N PRO A 319 14.80 -35.46 0.83
CA PRO A 319 16.03 -34.93 0.24
C PRO A 319 15.82 -33.48 -0.18
N LEU A 320 16.89 -32.67 -0.10
CA LEU A 320 16.89 -31.34 -0.71
C LEU A 320 16.65 -31.46 -2.22
N PRO A 321 15.88 -30.55 -2.83
CA PRO A 321 15.81 -30.44 -4.28
C PRO A 321 17.21 -30.31 -4.91
N PRO A 322 17.47 -30.95 -6.07
CA PRO A 322 18.67 -30.71 -6.84
C PRO A 322 18.71 -29.23 -7.26
N PRO A 323 19.88 -28.57 -7.31
CA PRO A 323 19.98 -27.18 -7.74
C PRO A 323 19.45 -27.01 -9.17
N ASP A 324 18.33 -26.30 -9.33
CA ASP A 324 17.78 -25.99 -10.64
C ASP A 324 18.71 -25.00 -11.37
N PRO A 325 19.21 -25.31 -12.58
CA PRO A 325 19.99 -24.40 -13.40
C PRO A 325 19.18 -23.26 -14.05
N LEU A 326 17.92 -23.04 -13.63
CA LEU A 326 17.08 -21.87 -13.91
C LEU A 326 16.81 -20.99 -12.67
N ARG A 327 17.25 -21.40 -11.48
CA ARG A 327 16.88 -20.74 -10.20
C ARG A 327 17.33 -19.28 -10.06
N ASN A 328 18.41 -18.89 -10.73
CA ASN A 328 19.02 -17.56 -10.58
C ASN A 328 18.49 -16.58 -11.63
N TYR A 329 17.97 -15.45 -11.16
CA TYR A 329 17.36 -14.37 -11.96
C TYR A 329 18.30 -13.21 -12.27
N THR A 330 19.54 -13.23 -11.77
CA THR A 330 20.52 -12.16 -11.99
C THR A 330 21.13 -12.18 -13.39
N PRO A 331 21.53 -11.01 -13.96
CA PRO A 331 21.97 -10.90 -15.36
C PRO A 331 23.08 -11.86 -15.81
N SER A 332 23.99 -12.25 -14.91
CA SER A 332 25.08 -13.19 -15.18
C SER A 332 24.64 -14.65 -15.36
N HIS A 333 23.42 -15.01 -14.94
CA HIS A 333 22.89 -16.37 -14.96
C HIS A 333 21.83 -16.60 -16.06
N ILE A 334 21.39 -15.54 -16.76
CA ILE A 334 20.35 -15.63 -17.79
C ILE A 334 20.88 -16.36 -19.02
N ARG A 335 20.29 -17.52 -19.33
CA ARG A 335 20.64 -18.33 -20.50
C ARG A 335 20.40 -17.55 -21.79
N GLY A 336 21.45 -17.41 -22.61
CA GLY A 336 21.42 -16.61 -23.83
C GLY A 336 21.72 -15.13 -23.64
N GLY A 337 21.91 -14.66 -22.39
CA GLY A 337 22.19 -13.28 -22.06
C GLY A 337 20.96 -12.37 -22.03
N LEU A 338 21.19 -11.07 -21.85
CA LEU A 338 20.15 -10.05 -21.86
C LEU A 338 19.64 -9.75 -23.27
N ARG A 339 18.37 -9.34 -23.38
CA ARG A 339 17.78 -8.85 -24.63
C ARG A 339 18.42 -7.52 -25.05
N SER A 340 18.71 -7.37 -26.33
CA SER A 340 19.37 -6.18 -26.93
C SER A 340 18.44 -5.33 -27.83
N ASP A 341 17.18 -5.73 -27.96
CA ASP A 341 16.16 -5.07 -28.77
C ASP A 341 15.46 -3.92 -28.03
N ILE A 342 15.30 -4.03 -26.70
CA ILE A 342 14.70 -3.02 -25.82
C ILE A 342 15.33 -1.63 -26.06
N LYS A 343 14.51 -0.64 -26.40
CA LYS A 343 14.93 0.76 -26.61
C LYS A 343 14.60 1.61 -25.40
N PRO A 344 15.40 2.65 -25.07
CA PRO A 344 15.08 3.56 -23.97
C PRO A 344 13.73 4.26 -24.16
N LEU A 345 12.88 4.20 -23.14
CA LEU A 345 11.65 5.00 -23.04
C LEU A 345 11.90 6.14 -22.05
N GLN A 346 11.76 7.39 -22.49
CA GLN A 346 11.96 8.56 -21.65
C GLN A 346 10.63 9.25 -21.37
N ILE A 347 10.24 9.30 -20.10
CA ILE A 347 9.10 10.10 -19.62
C ILE A 347 9.67 11.40 -19.06
N ILE A 348 9.34 12.53 -19.68
CA ILE A 348 9.92 13.85 -19.37
C ILE A 348 8.78 14.85 -19.21
N GLN A 349 8.85 15.67 -18.16
CA GLN A 349 7.98 16.82 -17.94
C GLN A 349 8.85 18.09 -17.96
N PRO A 350 8.96 18.81 -19.10
CA PRO A 350 9.92 19.90 -19.24
C PRO A 350 9.62 21.09 -18.32
N ASP A 351 8.34 21.41 -18.13
CA ASP A 351 7.87 22.49 -17.26
C ASP A 351 7.64 22.04 -15.79
N GLY A 352 8.05 20.82 -15.46
CA GLY A 352 7.79 20.19 -14.15
C GLY A 352 6.40 19.52 -14.04
N PRO A 353 6.02 19.10 -12.82
CA PRO A 353 4.77 18.37 -12.57
C PRO A 353 3.57 19.31 -12.44
N SER A 354 2.38 18.78 -12.72
CA SER A 354 1.09 19.47 -12.54
C SER A 354 0.51 19.29 -11.14
N PHE A 355 1.32 18.78 -10.20
CA PHE A 355 0.99 18.65 -8.78
C PHE A 355 1.79 19.66 -7.94
N CYS A 356 1.15 20.20 -6.91
CA CYS A 356 1.79 21.00 -5.86
C CYS A 356 1.87 20.18 -4.57
N VAL A 357 2.93 20.38 -3.78
CA VAL A 357 3.13 19.71 -2.49
C VAL A 357 3.59 20.72 -1.44
N ASN A 358 2.90 20.74 -0.29
CA ASN A 358 3.24 21.58 0.86
C ASN A 358 3.33 20.70 2.12
N GLY A 359 4.56 20.38 2.55
CA GLY A 359 4.81 19.33 3.53
C GLY A 359 4.30 17.99 3.01
N TYR A 360 3.26 17.45 3.63
CA TYR A 360 2.56 16.23 3.21
C TYR A 360 1.21 16.50 2.50
N TYR A 361 0.78 17.76 2.36
CA TYR A 361 -0.40 18.13 1.59
C TYR A 361 -0.12 18.11 0.09
N VAL A 362 -1.05 17.59 -0.70
CA VAL A 362 -0.95 17.43 -2.15
C VAL A 362 -2.15 18.08 -2.82
N GLU A 363 -1.91 18.81 -3.91
CA GLU A 363 -2.94 19.31 -4.84
C GLU A 363 -2.59 18.90 -6.28
N TRP A 364 -3.54 18.35 -7.03
CA TRP A 364 -3.36 17.98 -8.44
C TRP A 364 -4.70 17.89 -9.16
N GLN A 365 -4.88 18.56 -10.30
CA GLN A 365 -6.07 18.44 -11.16
C GLN A 365 -7.41 18.47 -10.38
N LYS A 366 -7.56 19.47 -9.51
CA LYS A 366 -8.69 19.68 -8.55
C LYS A 366 -8.75 18.73 -7.35
N TRP A 367 -8.09 17.57 -7.37
CA TRP A 367 -7.92 16.74 -6.18
C TRP A 367 -7.04 17.43 -5.14
N ASN A 368 -7.35 17.17 -3.87
CA ASN A 368 -6.46 17.48 -2.76
C ASN A 368 -6.63 16.49 -1.59
N PHE A 369 -5.52 16.20 -0.92
CA PHE A 369 -5.42 15.24 0.19
C PHE A 369 -4.11 15.43 0.97
N ARG A 370 -3.91 14.70 2.07
CA ARG A 370 -2.64 14.63 2.82
C ARG A 370 -2.12 13.21 2.90
N ILE A 371 -0.82 13.04 2.71
CA ILE A 371 -0.12 11.75 2.82
C ILE A 371 0.28 11.48 4.28
N GLY A 372 -0.01 10.28 4.76
CA GLY A 372 0.44 9.72 6.03
C GLY A 372 1.20 8.41 5.83
N PHE A 373 1.89 7.95 6.87
CA PHE A 373 2.59 6.66 6.86
C PHE A 373 2.61 6.02 8.25
N THR A 374 2.38 4.70 8.34
CA THR A 374 2.43 3.94 9.61
C THR A 374 3.22 2.63 9.43
N PRO A 375 3.88 2.08 10.48
CA PRO A 375 4.63 0.84 10.40
C PRO A 375 3.78 -0.38 9.99
N ARG A 376 2.50 -0.42 10.37
CA ARG A 376 1.56 -1.49 10.00
C ARG A 376 1.02 -1.36 8.58
N GLU A 377 0.47 -0.20 8.22
CA GLU A 377 -0.28 -0.01 6.97
C GLU A 377 0.61 0.41 5.79
N GLY A 378 1.80 0.97 6.07
CA GLY A 378 2.54 1.75 5.09
C GLY A 378 1.79 3.03 4.75
N LEU A 379 1.47 3.23 3.47
CA LEU A 379 0.82 4.45 2.96
C LEU A 379 -0.63 4.62 3.45
N VAL A 380 -0.90 5.78 4.06
CA VAL A 380 -2.24 6.26 4.41
C VAL A 380 -2.52 7.56 3.66
N ILE A 381 -3.76 7.80 3.23
CA ILE A 381 -4.17 9.07 2.60
C ILE A 381 -5.38 9.64 3.35
N HIS A 382 -5.28 10.90 3.77
CA HIS A 382 -6.27 11.61 4.59
C HIS A 382 -6.93 12.79 3.85
N ASN A 383 -8.12 13.18 4.31
CA ASN A 383 -8.88 14.37 3.89
C ASN A 383 -9.02 14.52 2.35
N VAL A 384 -9.33 13.41 1.69
CA VAL A 384 -9.50 13.31 0.22
C VAL A 384 -10.74 14.09 -0.22
N ALA A 385 -10.50 15.14 -1.01
CA ALA A 385 -11.51 16.05 -1.50
C ALA A 385 -11.23 16.52 -2.94
N TYR A 386 -12.25 17.09 -3.58
CA TYR A 386 -12.21 17.57 -4.96
C TYR A 386 -12.76 19.00 -5.06
N ASN A 387 -12.07 19.89 -5.79
CA ASN A 387 -12.44 21.29 -5.95
C ASN A 387 -13.38 21.48 -7.17
N ASP A 388 -14.68 21.45 -6.92
CA ASP A 388 -15.76 21.48 -7.93
C ASP A 388 -16.22 22.93 -8.23
N GLY A 389 -15.29 23.76 -8.69
CA GLY A 389 -15.56 25.14 -9.12
C GLY A 389 -16.33 25.96 -8.10
N SER A 390 -17.51 26.47 -8.47
CA SER A 390 -18.36 27.28 -7.58
C SER A 390 -19.04 26.50 -6.44
N ARG A 391 -18.94 25.17 -6.40
CA ARG A 391 -19.32 24.36 -5.22
C ARG A 391 -18.18 24.25 -4.20
N GLY A 392 -16.97 24.72 -4.53
CA GLY A 392 -15.81 24.69 -3.65
C GLY A 392 -15.20 23.29 -3.47
N ARG A 393 -14.45 23.11 -2.39
CA ARG A 393 -13.90 21.81 -1.98
C ARG A 393 -15.03 20.90 -1.50
N ARG A 394 -15.09 19.68 -2.01
CA ARG A 394 -16.12 18.69 -1.70
C ARG A 394 -15.46 17.40 -1.22
N SER A 395 -15.87 16.92 -0.04
CA SER A 395 -15.25 15.76 0.59
C SER A 395 -15.68 14.45 -0.07
N VAL A 396 -14.76 13.47 -0.10
CA VAL A 396 -14.98 12.12 -0.63
C VAL A 396 -14.69 11.08 0.46
N ALA A 397 -13.51 11.13 1.06
CA ALA A 397 -13.11 10.25 2.15
C ALA A 397 -12.21 10.96 3.16
N TYR A 398 -12.42 10.70 4.46
CA TYR A 398 -11.58 11.20 5.55
C TYR A 398 -10.24 10.47 5.63
N ARG A 399 -10.23 9.15 5.38
CA ARG A 399 -9.03 8.29 5.47
C ARG A 399 -9.19 7.06 4.58
N ILE A 400 -8.18 6.76 3.76
CA ILE A 400 -8.09 5.52 2.96
C ILE A 400 -6.70 4.89 3.15
N SER A 401 -6.66 3.58 3.38
CA SER A 401 -5.42 2.78 3.53
C SER A 401 -5.68 1.29 3.37
N PHE A 402 -4.60 0.49 3.31
CA PHE A 402 -4.65 -0.96 3.48
C PHE A 402 -4.30 -1.30 4.94
N VAL A 403 -5.21 -1.98 5.65
CA VAL A 403 -5.11 -2.18 7.11
C VAL A 403 -4.72 -3.60 7.51
N GLU A 404 -4.87 -4.57 6.62
CA GLU A 404 -4.43 -5.94 6.82
C GLU A 404 -4.20 -6.64 5.48
N MET A 405 -3.29 -7.60 5.48
CA MET A 405 -3.05 -8.54 4.38
C MET A 405 -3.01 -9.95 4.97
N VAL A 406 -3.59 -10.95 4.30
CA VAL A 406 -3.63 -12.34 4.80
C VAL A 406 -3.36 -13.33 3.67
N VAL A 407 -2.38 -14.21 3.85
CA VAL A 407 -1.94 -15.18 2.83
C VAL A 407 -2.09 -16.64 3.30
N PRO A 408 -3.29 -17.26 3.20
CA PRO A 408 -3.52 -18.65 3.56
C PRO A 408 -3.08 -19.63 2.47
N TYR A 409 -2.38 -20.70 2.87
CA TYR A 409 -1.90 -21.76 1.98
C TYR A 409 -2.81 -23.02 2.00
N GLY A 410 -3.00 -23.63 0.83
CA GLY A 410 -3.97 -24.71 0.60
C GLY A 410 -3.44 -26.14 0.72
N ASP A 411 -2.20 -26.36 1.18
CA ASP A 411 -1.64 -27.71 1.36
C ASP A 411 -1.67 -28.12 2.85
N PRO A 412 -2.33 -29.24 3.22
CA PRO A 412 -2.52 -29.69 4.60
C PRO A 412 -1.29 -30.38 5.22
N MET A 413 -0.17 -30.52 4.50
CA MET A 413 1.05 -31.09 5.07
C MET A 413 1.80 -30.07 5.95
N ASP A 414 2.51 -30.56 6.97
CA ASP A 414 3.55 -29.78 7.69
C ASP A 414 4.73 -29.53 6.74
N PRO A 415 5.28 -28.29 6.63
CA PRO A 415 4.97 -27.07 7.38
C PRO A 415 3.92 -26.14 6.74
N HIS A 416 3.27 -26.55 5.64
CA HIS A 416 2.41 -25.67 4.83
C HIS A 416 1.05 -25.36 5.46
N TYR A 417 0.41 -26.31 6.16
CA TYR A 417 -0.94 -26.12 6.73
C TYR A 417 -1.04 -24.91 7.68
N ARG A 418 0.09 -24.54 8.28
CA ARG A 418 0.23 -23.44 9.23
C ARG A 418 0.64 -22.11 8.59
N LYS A 419 1.02 -22.08 7.30
CA LYS A 419 1.31 -20.85 6.55
C LYS A 419 0.00 -20.09 6.30
N ASN A 420 -0.29 -19.14 7.17
CA ASN A 420 -1.45 -18.26 7.11
C ASN A 420 -1.09 -16.91 7.76
N ALA A 421 -0.14 -16.20 7.16
CA ALA A 421 0.41 -14.95 7.69
C ALA A 421 -0.63 -13.82 7.66
N PHE A 422 -0.55 -12.90 8.62
CA PHE A 422 -1.26 -11.62 8.67
C PHE A 422 -0.23 -10.50 8.45
N ASP A 423 0.26 -10.35 7.23
CA ASP A 423 1.53 -9.68 6.94
C ASP A 423 1.61 -8.22 7.44
N ALA A 424 0.48 -7.52 7.63
CA ALA A 424 0.48 -6.19 8.24
C ALA A 424 0.48 -6.26 9.78
N GLY A 425 -0.33 -7.11 10.40
CA GLY A 425 -0.44 -7.23 11.85
C GLY A 425 0.57 -8.16 12.54
N GLU A 426 1.21 -9.06 11.80
CA GLU A 426 2.27 -9.96 12.28
C GLU A 426 3.68 -9.42 12.00
N ASP A 427 3.90 -8.68 10.91
CA ASP A 427 5.24 -8.19 10.53
C ASP A 427 5.28 -6.68 10.18
N GLY A 428 4.29 -6.12 9.49
CA GLY A 428 4.12 -4.69 9.24
C GLY A 428 4.54 -4.24 7.84
N LEU A 429 3.58 -3.81 7.01
CA LEU A 429 3.83 -3.43 5.61
C LEU A 429 4.75 -2.19 5.50
N GLY A 430 4.56 -1.22 6.40
CA GLY A 430 5.34 0.02 6.44
C GLY A 430 6.74 -0.14 7.04
N LYS A 431 6.93 -1.08 7.98
CA LYS A 431 8.27 -1.47 8.48
C LYS A 431 9.14 -2.06 7.37
N ASN A 432 8.53 -2.92 6.57
CA ASN A 432 9.18 -3.63 5.47
C ASN A 432 9.25 -2.83 4.17
N ALA A 433 8.96 -1.52 4.20
CA ALA A 433 8.92 -0.68 3.01
C ALA A 433 10.33 -0.37 2.45
N HIS A 434 10.42 -0.29 1.13
CA HIS A 434 11.67 -0.12 0.40
C HIS A 434 12.07 1.35 0.23
N SER A 435 13.38 1.61 0.23
CA SER A 435 13.92 2.86 -0.28
C SER A 435 13.92 2.88 -1.81
N LEU A 436 12.86 3.43 -2.38
CA LEU A 436 12.58 3.44 -3.82
C LEU A 436 13.62 4.25 -4.61
N LYS A 437 14.05 3.70 -5.75
CA LYS A 437 15.10 4.26 -6.62
C LYS A 437 14.51 4.87 -7.89
N ARG A 438 14.87 6.12 -8.14
CA ARG A 438 14.46 6.88 -9.32
C ARG A 438 14.97 6.22 -10.60
N GLY A 439 14.07 5.98 -11.55
CA GLY A 439 14.36 5.33 -12.82
C GLY A 439 14.33 3.80 -12.78
N CYS A 440 14.20 3.19 -11.60
CA CYS A 440 13.98 1.75 -11.44
C CYS A 440 12.54 1.48 -10.98
N ASP A 441 12.22 1.86 -9.73
CA ASP A 441 10.93 1.55 -9.10
C ASP A 441 9.84 2.57 -9.47
N CYS A 442 10.25 3.82 -9.75
CA CYS A 442 9.39 4.86 -10.31
C CYS A 442 10.09 5.64 -11.43
N LEU A 443 9.37 5.87 -12.53
CA LEU A 443 9.87 6.52 -13.75
C LEU A 443 9.27 7.93 -13.92
N GLY A 444 9.96 8.80 -14.66
CA GLY A 444 9.48 10.16 -14.98
C GLY A 444 9.85 11.22 -13.95
N TYR A 445 8.96 12.19 -13.72
CA TYR A 445 9.11 13.20 -12.68
C TYR A 445 8.49 12.68 -11.37
N VAL A 446 9.33 12.30 -10.42
CA VAL A 446 8.91 11.67 -9.16
C VAL A 446 9.21 12.60 -7.99
N LYS A 447 8.20 12.83 -7.14
CA LYS A 447 8.33 13.41 -5.81
C LYS A 447 8.29 12.27 -4.79
N TYR A 448 9.38 12.12 -4.04
CA TYR A 448 9.47 11.16 -2.94
C TYR A 448 9.14 11.78 -1.58
N PHE A 449 8.67 10.95 -0.66
CA PHE A 449 8.56 11.26 0.77
C PHE A 449 9.30 10.20 1.58
N ASP A 450 10.06 10.67 2.56
CA ASP A 450 10.75 9.80 3.53
C ASP A 450 9.78 9.39 4.65
N ALA A 451 9.95 8.18 5.18
CA ALA A 451 9.28 7.74 6.39
C ALA A 451 10.26 7.71 7.57
N TYR A 452 9.77 8.07 8.76
CA TYR A 452 10.49 7.95 10.03
C TYR A 452 9.73 6.97 10.93
N LEU A 453 10.43 5.97 11.45
CA LEU A 453 9.88 4.91 12.28
C LEU A 453 10.72 4.75 13.57
N THR A 454 10.22 3.96 14.52
CA THR A 454 11.06 3.39 15.58
C THR A 454 11.71 2.10 15.08
N ASN A 455 12.88 1.78 15.61
CA ASN A 455 13.39 0.40 15.60
C ASN A 455 13.07 -0.31 16.91
N TYR A 456 13.30 -1.64 16.94
CA TYR A 456 13.08 -2.50 18.10
C TYR A 456 13.65 -1.96 19.42
N ARG A 457 14.79 -1.24 19.33
CA ARG A 457 15.51 -0.68 20.48
C ARG A 457 15.12 0.77 20.80
N GLY A 458 14.09 1.32 20.16
CA GLY A 458 13.59 2.68 20.42
C GLY A 458 14.45 3.80 19.84
N GLY A 459 15.37 3.49 18.92
CA GLY A 459 16.03 4.49 18.08
C GLY A 459 15.14 4.89 16.91
N VAL A 460 15.43 6.03 16.29
CA VAL A 460 14.73 6.46 15.06
C VAL A 460 15.42 5.86 13.85
N GLU A 461 14.64 5.24 12.97
CA GLU A 461 15.11 4.82 11.64
C GLU A 461 14.38 5.60 10.54
N LYS A 462 15.10 5.83 9.44
CA LYS A 462 14.63 6.58 8.27
C LYS A 462 14.61 5.65 7.07
N ILE A 463 13.43 5.44 6.50
CA ILE A 463 13.29 4.83 5.16
C ILE A 463 13.28 5.99 4.17
N GLU A 464 14.42 6.22 3.51
CA GLU A 464 14.54 7.25 2.46
C GLU A 464 13.66 6.88 1.27
N ASN A 465 12.97 7.83 0.63
CA ASN A 465 12.10 7.57 -0.53
C ASN A 465 11.00 6.50 -0.33
N ALA A 466 10.56 6.24 0.90
CA ALA A 466 9.55 5.23 1.22
C ALA A 466 8.25 5.32 0.39
N ILE A 467 7.80 6.54 0.09
CA ILE A 467 6.64 6.79 -0.76
C ILE A 467 7.08 7.49 -2.04
N CYS A 468 6.63 6.95 -3.18
CA CYS A 468 6.75 7.54 -4.51
C CYS A 468 5.44 8.20 -4.94
N MET A 469 5.51 9.43 -5.43
CA MET A 469 4.41 10.12 -6.09
C MET A 469 4.81 10.71 -7.45
N HIS A 470 4.02 10.46 -8.49
CA HIS A 470 4.22 11.00 -9.83
C HIS A 470 2.87 11.12 -10.57
N GLU A 471 2.80 11.92 -11.64
CA GLU A 471 1.69 11.84 -12.60
C GLU A 471 2.15 11.12 -13.88
N GLU A 472 1.24 10.38 -14.51
CA GLU A 472 1.50 9.68 -15.77
C GLU A 472 0.34 9.86 -16.77
N ASP A 473 0.65 9.74 -18.07
CA ASP A 473 -0.36 9.70 -19.13
C ASP A 473 -1.12 8.37 -19.09
N HIS A 474 -2.44 8.44 -19.22
CA HIS A 474 -3.33 7.29 -19.17
C HIS A 474 -4.25 7.23 -20.42
N GLY A 475 -3.69 7.53 -21.59
CA GLY A 475 -4.36 7.37 -22.88
C GLY A 475 -5.44 8.43 -23.15
N ILE A 476 -6.64 7.99 -23.55
CA ILE A 476 -7.77 8.88 -23.89
C ILE A 476 -8.67 9.03 -22.65
N LEU A 477 -8.98 10.29 -22.28
CA LEU A 477 -9.94 10.63 -21.24
C LEU A 477 -11.37 10.65 -21.78
N TRP A 478 -11.56 11.33 -22.92
CA TRP A 478 -12.77 11.25 -23.73
C TRP A 478 -12.49 11.65 -25.18
N LYS A 479 -13.30 11.12 -26.11
CA LYS A 479 -13.26 11.45 -27.54
C LYS A 479 -14.67 11.44 -28.12
N HIS A 480 -14.94 12.37 -29.02
CA HIS A 480 -16.13 12.35 -29.87
C HIS A 480 -15.77 12.69 -31.32
N GLN A 481 -16.57 12.22 -32.27
CA GLN A 481 -16.58 12.71 -33.64
C GLN A 481 -18.03 12.75 -34.12
N ASP A 482 -18.51 13.94 -34.50
CA ASP A 482 -19.82 14.06 -35.13
C ASP A 482 -19.67 13.86 -36.63
N TRP A 483 -20.31 12.82 -37.16
CA TRP A 483 -20.25 12.52 -38.59
C TRP A 483 -20.97 13.54 -39.47
N ARG A 484 -21.88 14.38 -38.91
CA ARG A 484 -22.66 15.35 -39.69
C ARG A 484 -21.85 16.61 -40.02
N SER A 485 -21.06 17.09 -39.08
CA SER A 485 -20.15 18.23 -39.24
C SER A 485 -18.72 17.81 -39.60
N GLY A 486 -18.34 16.56 -39.31
CA GLY A 486 -17.00 16.02 -39.53
C GLY A 486 -16.00 16.32 -38.41
N PHE A 487 -16.32 17.22 -37.47
CA PHE A 487 -15.43 17.62 -36.38
C PHE A 487 -15.22 16.50 -35.35
N SER A 488 -14.03 16.47 -34.75
CA SER A 488 -13.68 15.57 -33.65
C SER A 488 -12.97 16.31 -32.52
N GLU A 489 -13.36 15.98 -31.30
CA GLU A 489 -12.74 16.46 -30.05
C GLU A 489 -12.07 15.27 -29.35
N VAL A 490 -10.91 15.50 -28.74
CA VAL A 490 -10.16 14.50 -27.97
C VAL A 490 -9.52 15.15 -26.74
N ARG A 491 -9.60 14.49 -25.58
CA ARG A 491 -8.78 14.79 -24.41
C ARG A 491 -7.96 13.56 -24.03
N ARG A 492 -6.71 13.78 -23.66
CA ARG A 492 -5.87 12.74 -23.06
C ARG A 492 -6.10 12.70 -21.55
N SER A 493 -5.94 11.52 -20.96
CA SER A 493 -6.07 11.31 -19.52
C SER A 493 -4.70 11.39 -18.87
N ARG A 494 -4.67 11.86 -17.63
CA ARG A 494 -3.60 11.59 -16.68
C ARG A 494 -4.15 11.00 -15.40
N ARG A 495 -3.29 10.29 -14.69
CA ARG A 495 -3.52 9.92 -13.29
C ARG A 495 -2.34 10.35 -12.42
N LEU A 496 -2.62 10.77 -11.19
CA LEU A 496 -1.63 10.92 -10.13
C LEU A 496 -1.54 9.60 -9.38
N THR A 497 -0.35 9.03 -9.31
CA THR A 497 -0.03 7.77 -8.62
C THR A 497 0.68 8.10 -7.31
N VAL A 498 0.17 7.60 -6.18
CA VAL A 498 0.84 7.60 -4.87
C VAL A 498 1.05 6.15 -4.44
N SER A 499 2.28 5.76 -4.09
CA SER A 499 2.62 4.34 -3.91
C SER A 499 3.80 4.07 -2.98
N PHE A 500 3.83 2.87 -2.41
CA PHE A 500 5.00 2.29 -1.73
C PHE A 500 5.16 0.81 -2.12
N ILE A 501 6.33 0.22 -1.86
CA ILE A 501 6.62 -1.20 -2.09
C ILE A 501 7.26 -1.78 -0.82
N CYS A 502 6.93 -3.02 -0.46
CA CYS A 502 7.55 -3.77 0.63
C CYS A 502 7.81 -5.23 0.27
N THR A 503 8.87 -5.84 0.83
CA THR A 503 9.10 -7.30 0.82
C THR A 503 8.61 -7.89 2.14
N VAL A 504 7.74 -8.90 2.09
CA VAL A 504 7.43 -9.74 3.26
C VAL A 504 7.92 -11.16 2.97
N ALA A 505 9.02 -11.54 3.63
CA ALA A 505 9.80 -12.75 3.38
C ALA A 505 10.12 -12.99 1.90
N ASN A 506 9.34 -13.84 1.22
CA ASN A 506 9.58 -14.25 -0.16
C ASN A 506 8.82 -13.42 -1.23
N TYR A 507 7.90 -12.52 -0.85
CA TYR A 507 7.06 -11.77 -1.79
C TYR A 507 7.26 -10.26 -1.68
N GLU A 508 7.22 -9.58 -2.83
CA GLU A 508 7.12 -8.12 -2.92
C GLU A 508 5.69 -7.69 -3.25
N TYR A 509 5.21 -6.66 -2.55
CA TYR A 509 3.91 -6.04 -2.77
C TYR A 509 4.07 -4.54 -3.02
N GLY A 510 3.65 -4.08 -4.19
CA GLY A 510 3.51 -2.66 -4.49
C GLY A 510 2.06 -2.21 -4.30
N PHE A 511 1.83 -1.26 -3.41
CA PHE A 511 0.51 -0.70 -3.12
C PHE A 511 0.36 0.68 -3.76
N TYR A 512 -0.67 0.87 -4.58
CA TYR A 512 -0.88 2.06 -5.39
C TYR A 512 -2.29 2.64 -5.16
N TRP A 513 -2.35 3.95 -4.93
CA TRP A 513 -3.57 4.75 -5.03
C TRP A 513 -3.45 5.70 -6.22
N HIS A 514 -4.37 5.62 -7.16
CA HIS A 514 -4.42 6.46 -8.35
C HIS A 514 -5.62 7.41 -8.31
N PHE A 515 -5.38 8.68 -8.62
CA PHE A 515 -6.41 9.73 -8.75
C PHE A 515 -6.50 10.18 -10.19
N TYR A 516 -7.71 10.32 -10.74
CA TYR A 516 -7.94 10.60 -12.17
C TYR A 516 -8.67 11.92 -12.41
N GLN A 517 -8.48 12.52 -13.59
CA GLN A 517 -9.11 13.79 -13.98
C GLN A 517 -10.64 13.71 -14.12
N ASP A 518 -11.21 12.51 -14.29
CA ASP A 518 -12.66 12.26 -14.32
C ASP A 518 -13.30 12.13 -12.92
N GLY A 519 -12.50 12.24 -11.86
CA GLY A 519 -12.95 12.07 -10.48
C GLY A 519 -12.94 10.62 -9.96
N LYS A 520 -12.46 9.64 -10.73
CA LYS A 520 -12.20 8.28 -10.21
C LYS A 520 -11.01 8.26 -9.25
N ILE A 521 -11.11 7.45 -8.19
CA ILE A 521 -9.99 6.94 -7.41
C ILE A 521 -9.88 5.43 -7.68
N GLU A 522 -8.67 4.89 -7.76
CA GLU A 522 -8.42 3.47 -7.97
C GLU A 522 -7.37 2.96 -7.00
N ALA A 523 -7.60 1.76 -6.48
CA ALA A 523 -6.69 1.02 -5.63
C ALA A 523 -6.15 -0.16 -6.41
N GLU A 524 -4.82 -0.23 -6.56
CA GLU A 524 -4.12 -1.32 -7.26
C GLU A 524 -3.05 -1.90 -6.35
N VAL A 525 -3.00 -3.23 -6.24
CA VAL A 525 -1.90 -3.96 -5.61
C VAL A 525 -1.23 -4.83 -6.65
N LYS A 526 0.10 -4.77 -6.68
CA LYS A 526 0.98 -5.51 -7.59
C LYS A 526 1.77 -6.53 -6.79
N LEU A 527 1.55 -7.81 -7.07
CA LEU A 527 2.23 -8.92 -6.41
C LEU A 527 3.38 -9.40 -7.31
N THR A 528 4.57 -9.55 -6.76
CA THR A 528 5.77 -10.06 -7.47
C THR A 528 6.70 -10.75 -6.48
N GLY A 529 7.85 -11.25 -6.93
CA GLY A 529 8.86 -11.88 -6.07
C GLY A 529 8.95 -13.39 -6.25
N ILE A 530 9.29 -14.13 -5.21
CA ILE A 530 9.67 -15.54 -5.30
C ILE A 530 8.59 -16.42 -4.67
N LEU A 531 8.28 -17.56 -5.30
CA LEU A 531 7.30 -18.52 -4.78
C LEU A 531 7.73 -19.11 -3.43
N SER A 532 6.79 -19.24 -2.49
CA SER A 532 7.01 -19.93 -1.19
C SER A 532 6.96 -21.46 -1.35
N LEU A 533 8.07 -22.04 -1.81
CA LEU A 533 8.20 -23.42 -2.29
C LEU A 533 8.21 -24.49 -1.16
N GLY A 534 7.93 -25.74 -1.55
CA GLY A 534 8.11 -26.95 -0.74
C GLY A 534 8.86 -28.04 -1.52
N ALA A 535 9.37 -29.06 -0.82
CA ALA A 535 10.08 -30.19 -1.43
C ALA A 535 9.26 -31.48 -1.45
N LEU A 536 9.49 -32.30 -2.48
CA LEU A 536 8.82 -33.58 -2.72
C LEU A 536 9.87 -34.70 -2.85
N LYS A 537 9.50 -35.91 -2.42
CA LYS A 537 10.31 -37.10 -2.71
C LYS A 537 10.22 -37.45 -4.20
N ALA A 538 11.21 -38.18 -4.71
CA ALA A 538 11.16 -38.69 -6.08
C ALA A 538 9.88 -39.52 -6.33
N GLY A 539 9.07 -39.09 -7.30
CA GLY A 539 7.75 -39.69 -7.60
C GLY A 539 6.60 -39.27 -6.68
N GLU A 540 6.81 -38.42 -5.67
CA GLU A 540 5.74 -37.81 -4.88
C GLU A 540 5.13 -36.64 -5.67
N THR A 541 3.80 -36.57 -5.74
CA THR A 541 3.03 -35.47 -6.35
C THR A 541 1.89 -35.08 -5.42
N ARG A 542 1.66 -33.78 -5.22
CA ARG A 542 0.56 -33.27 -4.37
C ARG A 542 -0.43 -32.48 -5.23
N LYS A 543 -1.74 -32.68 -5.01
CA LYS A 543 -2.81 -31.96 -5.72
C LYS A 543 -3.01 -30.50 -5.27
N HIS A 544 -2.32 -30.09 -4.21
CA HIS A 544 -2.47 -28.79 -3.56
C HIS A 544 -1.41 -27.77 -4.03
N GLY A 545 -0.76 -28.02 -5.16
CA GLY A 545 0.33 -27.20 -5.69
C GLY A 545 0.81 -27.68 -7.05
N SER A 546 1.64 -26.87 -7.70
CA SER A 546 2.19 -27.14 -9.02
C SER A 546 3.66 -27.57 -8.92
N ILE A 547 4.05 -28.58 -9.69
CA ILE A 547 5.45 -29.01 -9.80
C ILE A 547 6.22 -27.92 -10.57
N ILE A 548 7.31 -27.43 -10.00
CA ILE A 548 8.16 -26.38 -10.58
C ILE A 548 9.42 -26.99 -11.19
N ALA A 549 10.09 -27.88 -10.45
CA ALA A 549 11.28 -28.60 -10.90
C ALA A 549 11.30 -30.01 -10.28
N PRO A 550 12.22 -30.92 -10.67
CA PRO A 550 12.28 -32.27 -10.10
C PRO A 550 12.46 -32.27 -8.57
N GLY A 551 11.43 -32.66 -7.84
CA GLY A 551 11.41 -32.63 -6.36
C GLY A 551 11.05 -31.28 -5.73
N LEU A 552 10.67 -30.27 -6.53
CA LEU A 552 10.34 -28.91 -6.10
C LEU A 552 8.92 -28.54 -6.55
N TYR A 553 8.10 -27.99 -5.66
CA TYR A 553 6.73 -27.59 -5.99
C TYR A 553 6.30 -26.33 -5.23
N ALA A 554 5.33 -25.60 -5.78
CA ALA A 554 4.73 -24.41 -5.20
C ALA A 554 3.28 -24.70 -4.78
N PRO A 555 2.94 -24.67 -3.48
CA PRO A 555 1.57 -24.85 -3.02
C PRO A 555 0.63 -23.73 -3.50
N VAL A 556 -0.61 -24.10 -3.81
CA VAL A 556 -1.73 -23.17 -4.04
C VAL A 556 -1.97 -22.36 -2.76
N HIS A 557 -2.24 -21.07 -2.92
CA HIS A 557 -2.51 -20.14 -1.82
C HIS A 557 -3.42 -19.01 -2.31
N GLN A 558 -3.93 -18.20 -1.40
CA GLN A 558 -4.65 -16.98 -1.72
C GLN A 558 -3.91 -15.78 -1.14
N HIS A 559 -4.09 -14.61 -1.73
CA HIS A 559 -3.63 -13.33 -1.19
C HIS A 559 -4.87 -12.46 -0.97
N PHE A 560 -5.12 -12.06 0.27
CA PHE A 560 -6.22 -11.16 0.63
C PHE A 560 -5.70 -9.82 1.14
N PHE A 561 -6.32 -8.74 0.67
CA PHE A 561 -6.02 -7.35 1.00
C PHE A 561 -7.29 -6.70 1.54
N ILE A 562 -7.14 -5.90 2.61
CA ILE A 562 -8.28 -5.26 3.26
C ILE A 562 -8.07 -3.74 3.23
N ALA A 563 -8.84 -3.07 2.38
CA ALA A 563 -8.86 -1.62 2.29
C ALA A 563 -9.90 -1.04 3.27
N ARG A 564 -9.46 -0.15 4.17
CA ARG A 564 -10.33 0.60 5.08
C ARG A 564 -10.55 1.99 4.51
N MET A 565 -11.80 2.36 4.28
CA MET A 565 -12.18 3.63 3.68
C MET A 565 -13.22 4.32 4.56
N ASN A 566 -12.77 5.34 5.30
CA ASN A 566 -13.59 6.19 6.14
C ASN A 566 -14.22 7.28 5.26
N MET A 567 -15.49 7.10 4.89
CA MET A 567 -16.15 7.85 3.82
C MET A 567 -16.87 9.10 4.33
N THR A 568 -16.79 10.18 3.57
CA THR A 568 -17.37 11.48 3.93
C THR A 568 -17.95 12.19 2.69
N VAL A 569 -18.63 11.44 1.83
CA VAL A 569 -19.10 11.90 0.52
C VAL A 569 -20.04 13.10 0.67
N ASP A 570 -19.62 14.25 0.14
CA ASP A 570 -20.27 15.57 0.26
C ASP A 570 -20.61 16.02 1.71
N CYS A 571 -20.06 15.34 2.73
CA CYS A 571 -20.25 15.71 4.13
C CYS A 571 -19.44 16.95 4.51
N LYS A 572 -20.00 17.76 5.40
CA LYS A 572 -19.27 18.79 6.15
C LYS A 572 -18.57 18.15 7.35
N PRO A 573 -17.58 18.83 7.96
CA PRO A 573 -17.06 18.43 9.27
C PRO A 573 -18.15 18.19 10.31
N GLY A 574 -18.07 17.04 11.00
CA GLY A 574 -19.06 16.62 11.99
C GLY A 574 -20.45 16.25 11.44
N GLU A 575 -20.64 16.24 10.11
CA GLU A 575 -21.91 15.86 9.49
C GLU A 575 -21.94 14.38 9.15
N ALA A 576 -22.61 13.60 10.02
CA ALA A 576 -23.14 12.30 9.67
C ALA A 576 -24.31 12.49 8.68
N ALA A 577 -24.16 11.97 7.47
CA ALA A 577 -25.11 12.14 6.35
C ALA A 577 -24.83 11.15 5.19
N ASN A 578 -24.01 10.11 5.42
CA ASN A 578 -23.77 9.08 4.42
C ASN A 578 -24.70 7.88 4.67
N GLN A 579 -25.01 7.16 3.59
CA GLN A 579 -25.81 5.94 3.58
C GLN A 579 -25.23 5.04 2.50
N VAL A 580 -25.15 3.72 2.75
CA VAL A 580 -24.68 2.74 1.76
C VAL A 580 -25.86 2.05 1.09
N VAL A 581 -25.76 1.91 -0.24
CA VAL A 581 -26.76 1.26 -1.09
C VAL A 581 -26.09 0.16 -1.88
N GLU A 582 -26.56 -1.08 -1.77
CA GLU A 582 -26.25 -2.15 -2.71
C GLU A 582 -27.06 -1.97 -3.98
N VAL A 583 -26.41 -2.09 -5.15
CA VAL A 583 -27.05 -1.95 -6.46
C VAL A 583 -26.81 -3.21 -7.26
N ASP A 584 -27.90 -3.91 -7.60
CA ASP A 584 -27.91 -5.06 -8.50
C ASP A 584 -28.59 -4.67 -9.83
N VAL A 585 -28.04 -5.09 -10.96
CA VAL A 585 -28.72 -5.02 -12.27
C VAL A 585 -29.62 -6.25 -12.40
N VAL A 586 -30.90 -6.01 -12.71
CA VAL A 586 -31.96 -7.04 -12.76
C VAL A 586 -32.74 -6.90 -14.07
N ALA A 587 -33.08 -8.03 -14.70
CA ALA A 587 -33.96 -8.06 -15.87
C ALA A 587 -35.42 -7.81 -15.45
N GLU A 588 -36.15 -7.05 -16.26
CA GLU A 588 -37.59 -6.84 -16.08
C GLU A 588 -38.34 -8.10 -16.56
N GLU A 589 -39.38 -8.51 -15.85
CA GLU A 589 -40.15 -9.72 -16.21
C GLU A 589 -40.91 -9.54 -17.55
N PRO A 590 -41.15 -10.61 -18.32
CA PRO A 590 -41.99 -10.56 -19.51
C PRO A 590 -43.43 -10.09 -19.22
N GLY A 591 -43.95 -9.15 -19.99
CA GLY A 591 -45.34 -8.70 -19.82
C GLY A 591 -45.71 -7.49 -20.68
N PRO A 592 -46.91 -6.90 -20.46
CA PRO A 592 -47.40 -5.76 -21.25
C PRO A 592 -46.49 -4.52 -21.22
N HIS A 593 -45.67 -4.36 -20.17
CA HIS A 593 -44.70 -3.28 -20.02
C HIS A 593 -43.29 -3.62 -20.54
N ASN A 594 -43.03 -4.90 -20.83
CA ASN A 594 -41.79 -5.41 -21.43
C ASN A 594 -42.10 -6.41 -22.57
N PRO A 595 -42.86 -6.01 -23.61
CA PRO A 595 -43.38 -6.94 -24.62
C PRO A 595 -42.31 -7.55 -25.52
N ASN A 596 -41.10 -6.96 -25.54
CA ASN A 596 -39.94 -7.43 -26.29
C ASN A 596 -38.92 -8.17 -25.40
N HIS A 597 -39.21 -8.36 -24.11
CA HIS A 597 -38.40 -9.09 -23.13
C HIS A 597 -36.95 -8.54 -23.01
N ASN A 598 -36.75 -7.24 -23.26
CA ASN A 598 -35.43 -6.62 -23.40
C ASN A 598 -35.07 -5.63 -22.27
N ALA A 599 -36.02 -5.28 -21.40
CA ALA A 599 -35.79 -4.30 -20.35
C ALA A 599 -35.02 -4.90 -19.17
N PHE A 600 -34.17 -4.08 -18.56
CA PHE A 600 -33.44 -4.35 -17.33
C PHE A 600 -33.17 -3.01 -16.63
N PHE A 601 -32.98 -3.04 -15.31
CA PHE A 601 -32.85 -1.84 -14.48
C PHE A 601 -31.90 -2.05 -13.30
N ALA A 602 -31.46 -0.95 -12.68
CA ALA A 602 -30.72 -0.96 -11.44
C ALA A 602 -31.68 -1.02 -10.24
N LYS A 603 -31.56 -2.05 -9.42
CA LYS A 603 -32.32 -2.25 -8.19
C LYS A 603 -31.46 -1.84 -7.00
N GLU A 604 -31.83 -0.74 -6.35
CA GLU A 604 -31.24 -0.30 -5.09
C GLU A 604 -31.72 -1.14 -3.90
N SER A 605 -30.85 -1.36 -2.91
CA SER A 605 -31.14 -1.93 -1.60
C SER A 605 -30.30 -1.20 -0.55
N VAL A 606 -30.94 -0.38 0.29
CA VAL A 606 -30.26 0.34 1.38
C VAL A 606 -29.76 -0.65 2.43
N LEU A 607 -28.54 -0.42 2.93
CA LEU A 607 -27.94 -1.16 4.03
C LEU A 607 -28.12 -0.34 5.32
N HIS A 608 -29.12 -0.70 6.12
CA HIS A 608 -29.56 0.07 7.29
C HIS A 608 -28.75 -0.25 8.56
N SER A 609 -28.12 -1.42 8.65
CA SER A 609 -27.37 -1.84 9.84
C SER A 609 -26.13 -2.66 9.51
N GLU A 610 -25.20 -2.74 10.46
CA GLU A 610 -23.91 -3.44 10.30
C GLU A 610 -24.08 -4.94 10.02
N LEU A 611 -25.07 -5.62 10.63
CA LEU A 611 -25.32 -7.03 10.33
C LEU A 611 -25.88 -7.22 8.90
N GLN A 612 -26.71 -6.29 8.40
CA GLN A 612 -27.19 -6.31 7.03
C GLN A 612 -26.06 -6.05 6.02
N ALA A 613 -25.07 -5.24 6.42
CA ALA A 613 -24.01 -4.72 5.56
C ALA A 613 -22.79 -5.64 5.36
N GLN A 614 -22.90 -6.91 5.74
CA GLN A 614 -22.00 -8.00 5.34
C GLN A 614 -22.40 -8.47 3.93
N ARG A 615 -21.65 -8.07 2.89
CA ARG A 615 -22.03 -8.25 1.47
C ARG A 615 -20.93 -8.94 0.65
N ASP A 616 -21.35 -9.73 -0.32
CA ASP A 616 -20.49 -10.41 -1.28
C ASP A 616 -20.62 -9.82 -2.69
N CYS A 617 -19.53 -9.85 -3.45
CA CYS A 617 -19.53 -9.45 -4.86
C CYS A 617 -20.38 -10.43 -5.69
N ASN A 618 -21.17 -9.91 -6.65
CA ASN A 618 -21.93 -10.73 -7.59
C ASN A 618 -21.74 -10.21 -9.01
N SER A 619 -20.95 -10.94 -9.81
CA SER A 619 -20.68 -10.59 -11.21
C SER A 619 -21.88 -10.81 -12.14
N LEU A 620 -22.83 -11.69 -11.77
CA LEU A 620 -24.01 -11.98 -12.59
C LEU A 620 -25.05 -10.84 -12.56
N SER A 621 -25.05 -10.03 -11.49
CA SER A 621 -25.88 -8.82 -11.36
C SER A 621 -25.08 -7.52 -11.48
N ALA A 622 -23.79 -7.59 -11.87
CA ALA A 622 -22.87 -6.44 -11.89
C ALA A 622 -22.88 -5.61 -10.59
N ARG A 623 -22.92 -6.31 -9.44
CA ARG A 623 -23.13 -5.72 -8.12
C ARG A 623 -22.03 -4.73 -7.75
N HIS A 624 -22.47 -3.58 -7.23
CA HIS A 624 -21.62 -2.53 -6.69
C HIS A 624 -22.33 -1.82 -5.53
N TRP A 625 -21.59 -1.02 -4.76
CA TRP A 625 -22.14 -0.33 -3.59
C TRP A 625 -21.91 1.18 -3.68
N VAL A 626 -22.94 1.98 -3.47
CA VAL A 626 -22.88 3.45 -3.53
C VAL A 626 -22.94 4.01 -2.12
N VAL A 627 -21.94 4.81 -1.75
CA VAL A 627 -22.01 5.68 -0.57
C VAL A 627 -22.55 7.03 -1.04
N ARG A 628 -23.76 7.38 -0.59
CA ARG A 628 -24.45 8.62 -0.99
C ARG A 628 -24.68 9.57 0.17
N ASN A 629 -24.60 10.86 -0.11
CA ASN A 629 -25.01 11.91 0.81
C ASN A 629 -26.54 12.05 0.77
N THR A 630 -27.22 11.90 1.91
CA THR A 630 -28.69 11.94 1.98
C THR A 630 -29.29 13.34 1.85
N LYS A 631 -28.47 14.39 2.04
CA LYS A 631 -28.91 15.79 2.13
C LYS A 631 -28.52 16.63 0.91
N THR A 632 -27.58 16.14 0.09
CA THR A 632 -27.00 16.90 -1.02
C THR A 632 -27.37 16.27 -2.36
N VAL A 633 -28.02 17.06 -3.21
CA VAL A 633 -28.48 16.67 -4.54
C VAL A 633 -27.68 17.35 -5.65
N ASN A 634 -27.62 16.69 -6.80
CA ASN A 634 -27.10 17.24 -8.05
C ASN A 634 -28.19 17.98 -8.85
N ARG A 635 -27.83 18.49 -10.05
CA ARG A 635 -28.70 19.29 -10.92
C ARG A 635 -30.00 18.61 -11.38
N VAL A 636 -30.18 17.30 -11.22
CA VAL A 636 -31.43 16.58 -11.53
C VAL A 636 -32.21 16.14 -10.29
N GLY A 637 -31.78 16.57 -9.09
CA GLY A 637 -32.44 16.22 -7.83
C GLY A 637 -32.07 14.83 -7.28
N HIS A 638 -31.15 14.11 -7.93
CA HIS A 638 -30.63 12.85 -7.40
C HIS A 638 -29.55 13.12 -6.34
N LEU A 639 -29.46 12.26 -5.34
CA LEU A 639 -28.43 12.32 -4.29
C LEU A 639 -27.03 12.18 -4.88
N THR A 640 -26.04 12.88 -4.31
CA THR A 640 -24.64 12.78 -4.72
C THR A 640 -23.94 11.60 -4.03
N GLY A 641 -23.25 10.74 -4.79
CA GLY A 641 -22.55 9.58 -4.23
C GLY A 641 -21.21 9.24 -4.87
N PHE A 642 -20.49 8.30 -4.26
CA PHE A 642 -19.36 7.59 -4.85
C PHE A 642 -19.62 6.09 -4.76
N LYS A 643 -19.39 5.36 -5.84
CA LYS A 643 -19.60 3.91 -5.89
C LYS A 643 -18.29 3.14 -5.85
N LEU A 644 -18.25 2.13 -4.98
CA LEU A 644 -17.22 1.10 -4.99
C LEU A 644 -17.57 0.08 -6.09
N VAL A 645 -16.72 0.02 -7.10
CA VAL A 645 -16.77 -0.93 -8.20
C VAL A 645 -15.74 -2.04 -7.93
N PRO A 646 -16.18 -3.29 -7.69
CA PRO A 646 -15.29 -4.43 -7.54
C PRO A 646 -14.40 -4.67 -8.77
N GLY A 647 -13.14 -5.05 -8.54
CA GLY A 647 -12.29 -5.67 -9.55
C GLY A 647 -12.44 -7.19 -9.57
N SER A 648 -11.41 -7.90 -10.05
CA SER A 648 -11.30 -9.35 -9.85
C SER A 648 -11.18 -9.66 -8.36
N ASN A 649 -11.88 -10.69 -7.88
CA ASN A 649 -11.97 -10.99 -6.44
C ASN A 649 -12.29 -12.48 -6.20
N CYS A 650 -11.96 -12.99 -5.01
CA CYS A 650 -12.31 -14.31 -4.52
C CYS A 650 -12.75 -14.26 -3.04
N LEU A 651 -13.41 -15.32 -2.57
CA LEU A 651 -13.61 -15.59 -1.14
C LEU A 651 -12.64 -16.70 -0.67
N PRO A 652 -12.41 -16.86 0.65
CA PRO A 652 -11.60 -17.94 1.20
C PRO A 652 -12.11 -19.32 0.77
N LEU A 653 -11.22 -20.12 0.17
CA LEU A 653 -11.49 -21.49 -0.31
C LEU A 653 -11.15 -22.56 0.75
N VAL A 654 -10.75 -22.14 1.95
CA VAL A 654 -10.57 -23.02 3.11
C VAL A 654 -11.93 -23.48 3.66
N GLY A 655 -11.96 -24.60 4.39
CA GLY A 655 -13.20 -25.08 5.01
C GLY A 655 -13.77 -24.11 6.06
N PRO A 656 -15.08 -24.14 6.35
CA PRO A 656 -15.74 -23.18 7.25
C PRO A 656 -15.18 -23.22 8.68
N ASP A 657 -14.72 -24.39 9.13
CA ASP A 657 -14.12 -24.62 10.44
C ASP A 657 -12.58 -24.49 10.43
N ALA A 658 -11.98 -23.95 9.35
CA ALA A 658 -10.53 -23.83 9.22
C ALA A 658 -9.96 -22.86 10.28
N MET A 659 -8.86 -23.27 10.92
CA MET A 659 -8.27 -22.54 12.06
C MET A 659 -7.88 -21.10 11.74
N ILE A 660 -7.50 -20.79 10.49
CA ILE A 660 -7.27 -19.43 10.03
C ILE A 660 -8.53 -18.54 10.17
N LEU A 661 -9.72 -19.05 9.85
CA LEU A 661 -10.97 -18.30 9.98
C LEU A 661 -11.34 -17.97 11.43
N ARG A 662 -10.69 -18.56 12.44
CA ARG A 662 -10.84 -18.12 13.85
C ARG A 662 -10.26 -16.73 14.08
N ARG A 663 -9.18 -16.37 13.37
CA ARG A 663 -8.51 -15.05 13.41
C ARG A 663 -8.91 -14.16 12.23
N ALA A 664 -9.22 -14.77 11.10
CA ALA A 664 -9.50 -14.12 9.81
C ALA A 664 -10.98 -14.21 9.39
N GLU A 665 -11.93 -14.20 10.33
CA GLU A 665 -13.37 -14.31 10.00
C GLU A 665 -13.86 -13.14 9.12
N PHE A 666 -13.18 -11.99 9.14
CA PHE A 666 -13.44 -10.88 8.22
C PHE A 666 -13.26 -11.25 6.74
N LEU A 667 -12.51 -12.31 6.41
CA LEU A 667 -12.38 -12.79 5.03
C LEU A 667 -13.66 -13.41 4.46
N LYS A 668 -14.66 -13.72 5.29
CA LYS A 668 -15.90 -14.38 4.83
C LYS A 668 -16.76 -13.55 3.87
N HIS A 669 -16.59 -12.23 3.85
CA HIS A 669 -17.36 -11.32 3.00
C HIS A 669 -16.49 -10.27 2.32
N ASN A 670 -16.85 -9.89 1.08
CA ASN A 670 -16.07 -8.92 0.29
C ASN A 670 -16.25 -7.46 0.75
N LEU A 671 -17.41 -7.11 1.32
CA LEU A 671 -17.65 -5.80 1.91
C LEU A 671 -18.27 -5.96 3.30
N TRP A 672 -17.74 -5.20 4.24
CA TRP A 672 -18.38 -4.91 5.52
C TRP A 672 -18.53 -3.40 5.63
N VAL A 673 -19.56 -2.95 6.34
CA VAL A 673 -19.76 -1.53 6.65
C VAL A 673 -19.96 -1.39 8.15
N THR A 674 -19.21 -0.48 8.77
CA THR A 674 -19.41 -0.10 10.17
C THR A 674 -19.71 1.38 10.32
N GLN A 675 -20.34 1.74 11.44
CA GLN A 675 -20.28 3.12 11.93
C GLN A 675 -18.84 3.44 12.35
N TYR A 676 -18.38 4.67 12.11
CA TYR A 676 -17.04 5.09 12.52
C TYR A 676 -16.86 5.06 14.05
N HIS A 677 -15.76 4.45 14.49
CA HIS A 677 -15.28 4.49 15.87
C HIS A 677 -13.73 4.60 15.86
N PRO A 678 -13.11 5.47 16.69
CA PRO A 678 -11.68 5.78 16.59
C PRO A 678 -10.77 4.57 16.90
N GLU A 679 -11.17 3.67 17.80
CA GLU A 679 -10.38 2.48 18.15
C GLU A 679 -10.67 1.27 17.21
N GLU A 680 -11.60 1.39 16.25
CA GLU A 680 -11.90 0.33 15.26
C GLU A 680 -11.02 0.52 14.01
N GLN A 681 -9.76 0.08 14.09
CA GLN A 681 -8.73 0.32 13.06
C GLN A 681 -8.36 -0.93 12.22
N PHE A 682 -8.18 -2.10 12.84
CA PHE A 682 -7.64 -3.30 12.18
C PHE A 682 -8.64 -4.48 12.17
N PRO A 683 -8.94 -5.10 11.01
CA PRO A 683 -10.08 -6.00 10.85
C PRO A 683 -9.96 -7.33 11.62
N GLY A 684 -8.74 -7.80 11.87
CA GLY A 684 -8.43 -8.98 12.71
C GLY A 684 -8.06 -8.65 14.16
N GLY A 685 -8.33 -7.42 14.61
CA GLY A 685 -7.90 -6.92 15.91
C GLY A 685 -6.50 -6.31 15.91
N GLU A 686 -6.17 -5.70 17.06
CA GLU A 686 -4.90 -5.00 17.29
C GLU A 686 -3.70 -5.95 17.22
N PHE A 687 -3.82 -7.15 17.79
CA PHE A 687 -2.71 -8.06 18.01
C PHE A 687 -3.02 -9.45 17.44
N PRO A 688 -2.98 -9.64 16.11
CA PRO A 688 -3.36 -10.92 15.52
C PRO A 688 -2.35 -12.03 15.82
N ASN A 689 -1.07 -11.71 16.02
CA ASN A 689 -0.01 -12.68 16.33
C ASN A 689 -0.36 -13.51 17.58
N GLN A 690 -0.36 -14.84 17.45
CA GLN A 690 -0.77 -15.80 18.47
C GLN A 690 -2.16 -15.56 19.11
N SER A 691 -3.04 -14.75 18.51
CA SER A 691 -4.32 -14.37 19.16
C SER A 691 -5.23 -15.58 19.40
N PRO A 692 -5.62 -15.88 20.65
CA PRO A 692 -6.61 -16.91 20.97
C PRO A 692 -8.06 -16.46 20.70
N ARG A 693 -8.25 -15.16 20.43
CA ARG A 693 -9.54 -14.46 20.48
C ARG A 693 -10.32 -14.66 19.18
N VAL A 694 -11.29 -15.57 19.22
CA VAL A 694 -12.04 -15.98 18.02
C VAL A 694 -12.96 -14.87 17.53
N GLY A 695 -12.78 -14.45 16.28
CA GLY A 695 -13.58 -13.39 15.65
C GLY A 695 -13.32 -11.98 16.19
N GLU A 696 -12.14 -11.73 16.78
CA GLU A 696 -11.73 -10.38 17.20
C GLU A 696 -11.68 -9.39 16.01
N GLY A 697 -11.91 -8.12 16.29
CA GLY A 697 -11.99 -7.07 15.28
C GLY A 697 -13.36 -7.01 14.61
N LEU A 698 -13.37 -6.82 13.29
CA LEU A 698 -14.53 -6.52 12.46
C LEU A 698 -15.71 -7.49 12.62
N PRO A 699 -15.51 -8.83 12.70
CA PRO A 699 -16.60 -9.78 12.92
C PRO A 699 -17.27 -9.65 14.29
N THR A 700 -16.61 -9.03 15.27
CA THR A 700 -17.19 -8.71 16.58
C THR A 700 -17.77 -7.30 16.62
N TRP A 701 -17.18 -6.32 15.92
CA TRP A 701 -17.71 -4.97 15.85
C TRP A 701 -19.12 -4.91 15.24
N VAL A 702 -19.36 -5.60 14.12
CA VAL A 702 -20.69 -5.63 13.47
C VAL A 702 -21.79 -6.26 14.33
N LYS A 703 -21.44 -7.01 15.38
CA LYS A 703 -22.41 -7.57 16.34
C LYS A 703 -23.03 -6.49 17.26
N GLN A 704 -22.55 -5.25 17.19
CA GLN A 704 -23.21 -4.07 17.77
C GLN A 704 -24.46 -3.66 16.97
N ASP A 705 -24.57 -4.09 15.71
CA ASP A 705 -25.65 -3.80 14.75
C ASP A 705 -26.04 -2.31 14.69
N ARG A 706 -25.03 -1.42 14.66
CA ARG A 706 -25.24 0.03 14.68
C ARG A 706 -25.98 0.49 13.42
N ASN A 707 -26.73 1.58 13.56
CA ASN A 707 -27.49 2.16 12.46
C ASN A 707 -26.55 2.83 11.45
N LEU A 708 -26.77 2.56 10.16
CA LEU A 708 -26.03 3.10 9.03
C LEU A 708 -26.82 4.16 8.23
N ASP A 709 -28.07 4.45 8.59
CA ASP A 709 -28.83 5.58 8.04
C ASP A 709 -28.31 6.92 8.57
N GLU A 710 -27.94 7.81 7.63
CA GLU A 710 -27.30 9.12 7.89
C GLU A 710 -26.07 9.05 8.81
N ALA A 711 -25.28 7.98 8.72
CA ALA A 711 -24.14 7.74 9.59
C ALA A 711 -22.83 8.43 9.13
N ASP A 712 -21.82 8.34 9.99
CA ASP A 712 -20.40 8.47 9.67
C ASP A 712 -19.88 7.03 9.45
N ILE A 713 -19.35 6.73 8.25
CA ILE A 713 -19.31 5.36 7.71
C ILE A 713 -17.90 4.93 7.34
N VAL A 714 -17.53 3.71 7.74
CA VAL A 714 -16.31 3.04 7.29
C VAL A 714 -16.68 1.83 6.42
N LEU A 715 -16.21 1.81 5.18
CA LEU A 715 -16.20 0.62 4.34
C LEU A 715 -14.93 -0.19 4.63
N TRP A 716 -15.11 -1.51 4.72
CA TRP A 716 -14.02 -2.48 4.83
C TRP A 716 -14.13 -3.41 3.63
N TYR A 717 -13.33 -3.14 2.59
CA TYR A 717 -13.37 -3.91 1.35
C TYR A 717 -12.27 -4.97 1.34
N VAL A 718 -12.69 -6.23 1.34
CA VAL A 718 -11.84 -7.42 1.29
C VAL A 718 -11.79 -7.93 -0.14
N PHE A 719 -10.59 -7.92 -0.70
CA PHE A 719 -10.35 -8.39 -2.07
C PHE A 719 -9.10 -9.24 -2.16
N GLY A 720 -9.06 -10.15 -3.14
CA GLY A 720 -7.95 -11.08 -3.24
C GLY A 720 -7.89 -11.87 -4.53
N VAL A 721 -6.79 -12.61 -4.66
CA VAL A 721 -6.51 -13.50 -5.79
C VAL A 721 -6.22 -14.92 -5.29
N THR A 722 -6.76 -15.92 -5.99
CA THR A 722 -6.39 -17.33 -5.79
C THR A 722 -5.22 -17.69 -6.69
N HIS A 723 -4.03 -17.78 -6.12
CA HIS A 723 -2.83 -18.10 -6.87
C HIS A 723 -2.65 -19.62 -6.97
N VAL A 724 -2.81 -20.14 -8.20
CA VAL A 724 -2.39 -21.48 -8.60
C VAL A 724 -1.08 -21.33 -9.39
N PRO A 725 0.10 -21.58 -8.78
CA PRO A 725 1.38 -21.24 -9.41
C PRO A 725 1.65 -22.03 -10.70
N ARG A 726 2.46 -21.45 -11.58
CA ARG A 726 2.83 -22.01 -12.89
C ARG A 726 4.35 -22.08 -13.04
N LEU A 727 4.83 -22.53 -14.21
CA LEU A 727 6.27 -22.54 -14.52
C LEU A 727 6.78 -21.16 -14.90
N GLU A 728 5.89 -20.32 -15.45
CA GLU A 728 6.14 -18.92 -15.81
C GLU A 728 6.38 -18.01 -14.59
N ASP A 729 6.02 -18.49 -13.38
CA ASP A 729 6.17 -17.79 -12.11
C ASP A 729 7.52 -18.09 -11.41
N TRP A 730 8.42 -18.80 -12.11
CA TRP A 730 9.72 -19.26 -11.64
C TRP A 730 10.84 -18.81 -12.61
N PRO A 731 12.00 -18.30 -12.13
CA PRO A 731 12.44 -18.18 -10.74
C PRO A 731 11.89 -16.99 -9.95
N VAL A 732 11.31 -16.00 -10.63
CA VAL A 732 10.68 -14.80 -10.06
C VAL A 732 9.37 -14.58 -10.81
N MET A 733 8.30 -14.35 -10.07
CA MET A 733 6.95 -14.22 -10.56
C MET A 733 6.77 -12.89 -11.32
N PRO A 734 6.31 -12.90 -12.59
CA PRO A 734 5.84 -11.70 -13.27
C PRO A 734 4.68 -11.05 -12.50
N VAL A 735 4.54 -9.73 -12.59
CA VAL A 735 3.57 -8.99 -11.75
C VAL A 735 2.12 -9.45 -12.00
N GLU A 736 1.45 -9.90 -10.94
CA GLU A 736 0.00 -10.11 -10.89
C GLU A 736 -0.68 -8.86 -10.31
N HIS A 737 -1.81 -8.45 -10.88
CA HIS A 737 -2.51 -7.20 -10.54
C HIS A 737 -3.91 -7.46 -9.97
N VAL A 738 -4.23 -6.87 -8.82
CA VAL A 738 -5.57 -6.95 -8.20
C VAL A 738 -5.97 -5.63 -7.54
N GLY A 739 -7.25 -5.28 -7.51
CA GLY A 739 -7.68 -3.94 -7.11
C GLY A 739 -9.17 -3.65 -7.24
N PHE A 740 -9.54 -2.38 -7.07
CA PHE A 740 -10.92 -1.87 -7.19
C PHE A 740 -10.94 -0.37 -7.51
N SER A 741 -12.12 0.22 -7.73
CA SER A 741 -12.26 1.67 -7.96
C SER A 741 -13.39 2.32 -7.16
N LEU A 742 -13.18 3.56 -6.72
CA LEU A 742 -14.23 4.47 -6.26
C LEU A 742 -14.54 5.45 -7.40
N VAL A 743 -15.75 5.38 -7.95
CA VAL A 743 -16.20 6.17 -9.11
C VAL A 743 -17.27 7.17 -8.68
N PRO A 744 -17.24 8.44 -9.12
CA PRO A 744 -18.28 9.41 -8.79
C PRO A 744 -19.62 8.99 -9.42
N ASP A 745 -20.67 8.87 -8.60
CA ASP A 745 -22.01 8.46 -9.03
C ASP A 745 -23.02 9.55 -8.68
N GLY A 746 -23.46 10.30 -9.69
CA GLY A 746 -24.25 11.52 -9.49
C GLY A 746 -23.55 12.64 -8.73
N PHE A 747 -22.28 12.49 -8.32
CA PHE A 747 -21.55 13.49 -7.53
C PHE A 747 -21.41 14.83 -8.26
N PHE A 748 -21.03 14.81 -9.54
CA PHE A 748 -20.84 15.99 -10.36
C PHE A 748 -22.08 16.30 -11.21
N ASN A 749 -22.28 17.58 -11.55
CA ASN A 749 -23.42 18.02 -12.38
C ASN A 749 -23.26 17.69 -13.88
N CYS A 750 -22.05 17.32 -14.31
CA CYS A 750 -21.69 16.85 -15.65
C CYS A 750 -20.34 16.11 -15.54
N SER A 751 -19.69 15.76 -16.67
CA SER A 751 -18.33 15.22 -16.61
C SER A 751 -17.37 16.27 -16.03
N PRO A 752 -16.64 15.99 -14.94
CA PRO A 752 -15.70 16.94 -14.34
C PRO A 752 -14.39 17.09 -15.15
N ALA A 753 -14.24 16.28 -16.20
CA ALA A 753 -13.13 16.26 -17.16
C ALA A 753 -13.39 17.10 -18.43
N ILE A 754 -14.50 17.84 -18.51
CA ILE A 754 -14.89 18.59 -19.72
C ILE A 754 -14.01 19.84 -19.97
N ASP A 755 -13.39 20.38 -18.93
CA ASP A 755 -12.50 21.55 -18.94
C ASP A 755 -11.01 21.19 -19.02
N VAL A 756 -10.66 19.90 -19.09
CA VAL A 756 -9.31 19.46 -19.49
C VAL A 756 -9.05 20.00 -20.92
N PRO A 757 -7.90 20.63 -21.19
CA PRO A 757 -7.61 21.20 -22.50
C PRO A 757 -7.30 20.12 -23.55
N PRO A 758 -7.54 20.39 -24.85
CA PRO A 758 -7.05 19.52 -25.94
C PRO A 758 -5.52 19.43 -25.89
N SER A 759 -4.97 18.27 -26.22
CA SER A 759 -3.53 18.13 -26.43
C SER A 759 -3.10 18.94 -27.65
N GLU A 760 -2.03 19.72 -27.53
CA GLU A 760 -1.49 20.48 -28.65
C GLU A 760 -0.98 19.56 -29.76
N HIS A 761 -1.38 19.82 -31.00
CA HIS A 761 -0.87 19.12 -32.17
C HIS A 761 0.52 19.65 -32.52
N GLN A 762 1.56 19.17 -31.83
CA GLN A 762 2.94 19.37 -32.26
C GLN A 762 3.16 18.62 -33.58
N VAL A 763 3.16 19.36 -34.68
CA VAL A 763 3.63 18.88 -35.99
C VAL A 763 5.15 18.81 -35.92
N ASN A 764 5.73 17.62 -36.02
CA ASN A 764 7.17 17.45 -36.07
C ASN A 764 7.75 18.03 -37.37
N VAL A 765 8.26 19.27 -37.30
CA VAL A 765 8.86 19.98 -38.45
C VAL A 765 10.19 19.34 -38.94
N ASN A 766 10.70 18.34 -38.22
CA ASN A 766 11.97 17.67 -38.52
C ASN A 766 11.84 16.43 -39.44
N GLU A 767 10.64 16.04 -39.89
CA GLU A 767 10.51 15.13 -41.03
C GLU A 767 10.71 15.90 -42.35
N THR A 768 11.98 16.20 -42.66
CA THR A 768 12.41 16.59 -44.00
C THR A 768 12.46 15.35 -44.91
N ASP A 769 11.29 14.76 -45.22
CA ASP A 769 11.17 13.75 -46.27
C ASP A 769 11.30 14.42 -47.64
N ASP A 770 12.54 14.50 -48.13
CA ASP A 770 12.96 15.19 -49.35
C ASP A 770 12.52 14.46 -50.64
N ARG A 771 11.33 13.83 -50.63
CA ARG A 771 10.84 12.91 -51.67
C ARG A 771 9.38 13.05 -52.12
N PHE A 772 8.63 14.06 -51.68
CA PHE A 772 7.34 14.40 -52.31
C PHE A 772 7.15 15.88 -52.68
N SER A 773 8.01 16.36 -53.59
CA SER A 773 7.77 17.61 -54.32
C SER A 773 6.62 17.47 -55.33
N SER A 774 5.38 17.65 -54.87
CA SER A 774 4.22 17.88 -55.76
C SER A 774 3.33 18.99 -55.22
N LYS A 775 3.13 20.04 -56.02
CA LYS A 775 2.44 21.26 -55.61
C LYS A 775 0.93 21.02 -55.51
N THR A 776 0.35 21.22 -54.33
CA THR A 776 -1.08 21.56 -54.19
C THR A 776 -1.24 22.66 -53.15
N THR A 777 -1.70 23.84 -53.56
CA THR A 777 -1.89 24.99 -52.67
C THR A 777 -3.36 25.08 -52.28
N LEU A 778 -3.67 25.02 -50.98
CA LEU A 778 -4.99 25.32 -50.43
C LEU A 778 -4.86 26.45 -49.39
N PRO A 779 -5.76 27.46 -49.41
CA PRO A 779 -5.55 28.68 -48.64
C PRO A 779 -6.00 28.57 -47.18
N THR A 780 -5.16 29.01 -46.25
CA THR A 780 -5.50 29.20 -44.84
C THR A 780 -6.42 30.41 -44.66
N LEU A 781 -7.70 30.15 -44.35
CA LEU A 781 -8.70 31.18 -44.06
C LEU A 781 -8.70 31.53 -42.57
N SER A 782 -8.00 32.60 -42.19
CA SER A 782 -8.07 33.15 -40.83
C SER A 782 -9.41 33.88 -40.61
N ILE A 783 -10.24 33.37 -39.70
CA ILE A 783 -11.51 34.02 -39.33
C ILE A 783 -11.33 34.72 -37.99
N ARG A 784 -11.53 36.05 -37.97
CA ARG A 784 -11.57 36.85 -36.72
C ARG A 784 -12.90 36.62 -35.99
N PRO A 785 -12.93 36.66 -34.65
CA PRO A 785 -14.19 36.55 -33.91
C PRO A 785 -15.09 37.76 -34.21
N VAL A 786 -16.34 37.50 -34.57
CA VAL A 786 -17.39 38.52 -34.73
C VAL A 786 -18.09 38.69 -33.39
N ALA A 787 -18.24 39.92 -32.91
CA ALA A 787 -18.90 40.21 -31.64
C ALA A 787 -20.40 39.89 -31.71
N ALA A 788 -20.92 39.20 -30.69
CA ALA A 788 -22.35 38.91 -30.59
C ALA A 788 -23.14 40.17 -30.21
N SER A 789 -23.91 40.70 -31.15
CA SER A 789 -24.95 41.70 -30.84
C SER A 789 -26.19 40.98 -30.32
N SER A 790 -26.74 41.45 -29.20
CA SER A 790 -28.00 40.94 -28.66
C SER A 790 -29.22 41.42 -29.47
N LYS A 791 -30.22 40.55 -29.61
CA LYS A 791 -31.67 40.85 -29.49
C LYS A 791 -32.54 39.60 -29.70
N LEU A 792 -33.63 39.57 -28.94
CA LEU A 792 -34.69 38.54 -28.88
C LEU A 792 -34.19 37.18 -28.37
#